data_AF-A0AA36NFH4-F1
#
_entry.id   AF-A0AA36NFH4-F1
#
_cell.length_a   1.000
_cell.length_b   1.000
_cell.length_c   1.000
_cell.angle_alpha   90.00
_cell.angle_beta   90.00
_cell.angle_gamma   90.00
#
_symmetry.space_group_name_H-M   'P 1'
#
loop_
_entity.id
_entity.type
_entity.pdbx_description
1 polymer ?
#
loop_
_entity_poly.entity_id
_entity_poly.type
_entity_poly.pdbx_seq_one_letter_code
_entity_poly.pdbx_strand_id
1 'polypeptide(L)'
;MVTVLSELSLEYSFAELQQATSNFHENNRLGYGSFGGVFKGIKRDGTECAIKVLDVPEESGFEEEVRVLSKFRHPNLVILMGFAKNGPQRLLVYEHLGGGDVFRRLQKCAVDNVPFTWRERVSASLDASCGLSHLHNSTPKVFHRDIKCPNILLDRNGTAKMADFGLACCTHDKVQKVDQAAGTVGYACPHYVNKGMVTEGSEVYSFGIVLLELLTAAQPACMSEGPDGSQQYTFLVSHLNGDVRIAVNMADPKADWPHTVAWDFAMLALRCTEYQEEARPCFTEVVTTLRALCVEPATSPSPPSQAPPPPPPQPNPMHFQVQAQQAQQAQQAQQAQQAQAQAQAQAQAQAQQAQQAQQAQQAQLQRLQQQRPVVLQPAAFKSGLVPDEEERKGIRNVNAMQNVHRQVSVASEDRYGSGSPATPQLMPMHSVSRPVRISVQKPLLWTLECISSRCSSLILLPKEQKVLAHRREGGSLPNFRFGRLFQDDFCRLVLPDDHLFHQVSREHFQIWAEEWPSLPSVAMAGQPCTFFLTNYGTVGTIVDGVMLDARGQEARLHNGSVIGLLGRVIVEGGEMKLPFLEFRFGLEGSVLEDADEIYESMLKRSARPVPRRSPSPGPPQPRKESEMPESCGVSIPGGVSFVGADVEPIFVLEVGGTAVRGPWEQRHVLHGPSASACAAAPGCEAPCPPLLLGSLQAGFWQRILNDEAIHFLAPRHLQIEVEEAAERRFLLRNLSSMPLRVEGAPEDGGHESMRLPEDGRWQLHHGDTIILNLSKGSSMWMVFREIMAKEDVTL
;
A
#
# COMPACT_ATOMS: atom_id res chain seq x y z
N MET A 1 -11.45 -32.13 12.01
CA MET A 1 -12.63 -32.16 11.11
C MET A 1 -12.15 -31.69 9.76
N VAL A 2 -12.56 -32.33 8.66
CA VAL A 2 -12.25 -31.83 7.31
C VAL A 2 -13.29 -30.75 7.00
N THR A 3 -12.87 -29.48 6.96
CA THR A 3 -13.76 -28.37 6.58
C THR A 3 -14.15 -28.52 5.12
N VAL A 4 -15.43 -28.41 4.79
CA VAL A 4 -15.90 -28.53 3.41
C VAL A 4 -15.64 -27.20 2.70
N LEU A 5 -15.10 -27.20 1.49
CA LEU A 5 -14.73 -25.94 0.80
C LEU A 5 -15.91 -24.97 0.63
N SER A 6 -17.14 -25.49 0.48
CA SER A 6 -18.38 -24.71 0.39
C SER A 6 -18.76 -23.97 1.69
N GLU A 7 -18.13 -24.32 2.82
CA GLU A 7 -18.23 -23.56 4.08
C GLU A 7 -17.25 -22.38 4.14
N LEU A 8 -16.19 -22.42 3.32
CA LEU A 8 -15.14 -21.39 3.25
C LEU A 8 -15.42 -20.35 2.14
N SER A 9 -15.95 -20.81 1.01
CA SER A 9 -16.16 -19.99 -0.18
C SER A 9 -17.39 -20.44 -0.97
N LEU A 10 -17.93 -19.53 -1.80
CA LEU A 10 -19.12 -19.81 -2.60
C LEU A 10 -18.82 -20.83 -3.70
N GLU A 11 -19.60 -21.91 -3.75
CA GLU A 11 -19.55 -22.89 -4.83
C GLU A 11 -20.57 -22.50 -5.93
N TYR A 12 -20.06 -22.12 -7.10
CA TYR A 12 -20.85 -21.79 -8.28
C TYR A 12 -21.17 -23.04 -9.10
N SER A 13 -22.29 -23.03 -9.81
CA SER A 13 -22.59 -24.09 -10.79
C SER A 13 -21.75 -23.92 -12.05
N PHE A 14 -21.27 -25.03 -12.65
CA PHE A 14 -20.52 -24.96 -13.91
C PHE A 14 -21.31 -24.27 -15.03
N ALA A 15 -22.61 -24.51 -15.12
CA ALA A 15 -23.49 -23.89 -16.12
C ALA A 15 -23.57 -22.36 -15.96
N GLU A 16 -23.49 -21.83 -14.75
CA GLU A 16 -23.44 -20.38 -14.50
C GLU A 16 -22.12 -19.78 -15.01
N LEU A 17 -20.99 -20.40 -14.69
CA LEU A 17 -19.66 -19.93 -15.13
C LEU A 17 -19.49 -20.08 -16.66
N GLN A 18 -20.05 -21.14 -17.24
CA GLN A 18 -20.12 -21.34 -18.68
C GLN A 18 -20.97 -20.26 -19.34
N GLN A 19 -22.14 -19.92 -18.78
CA GLN A 19 -22.96 -18.81 -19.28
C GLN A 19 -22.23 -17.46 -19.17
N ALA A 20 -21.60 -17.19 -18.02
CA ALA A 20 -20.88 -15.93 -17.76
C ALA A 20 -19.71 -15.69 -18.73
N THR A 21 -19.07 -16.75 -19.24
CA THR A 21 -17.94 -16.70 -20.17
C THR A 21 -18.33 -16.89 -21.64
N SER A 22 -19.63 -16.90 -21.96
CA SER A 22 -20.16 -17.20 -23.31
C SER A 22 -19.70 -18.56 -23.84
N ASN A 23 -19.73 -19.59 -22.99
CA ASN A 23 -19.20 -20.94 -23.20
C ASN A 23 -17.66 -21.00 -23.31
N PHE A 24 -16.94 -20.28 -22.44
CA PHE A 24 -15.47 -20.19 -22.46
C PHE A 24 -14.91 -19.78 -23.84
N HIS A 25 -15.59 -18.84 -24.50
CA HIS A 25 -15.25 -18.41 -25.85
C HIS A 25 -13.85 -17.76 -25.90
N GLU A 26 -13.07 -18.03 -26.96
CA GLU A 26 -11.68 -17.54 -27.09
C GLU A 26 -11.53 -16.02 -26.96
N ASN A 27 -12.47 -15.23 -27.51
CA ASN A 27 -12.50 -13.77 -27.34
C ASN A 27 -12.54 -13.30 -25.87
N ASN A 28 -12.94 -14.16 -24.94
CA ASN A 28 -12.96 -13.88 -23.50
C ASN A 28 -11.68 -14.39 -22.79
N ARG A 29 -10.76 -15.07 -23.47
CA ARG A 29 -9.51 -15.58 -22.87
C ARG A 29 -8.58 -14.41 -22.50
N LEU A 30 -8.30 -14.27 -21.20
CA LEU A 30 -7.34 -13.32 -20.63
C LEU A 30 -5.91 -13.87 -20.62
N GLY A 31 -5.76 -15.19 -20.60
CA GLY A 31 -4.45 -15.84 -20.61
C GLY A 31 -4.54 -17.37 -20.66
N TYR A 32 -3.39 -17.98 -20.85
CA TYR A 32 -3.17 -19.41 -20.75
C TYR A 32 -1.77 -19.63 -20.16
N GLY A 33 -1.66 -20.49 -19.16
CA GLY A 33 -0.40 -20.76 -18.45
C GLY A 33 -0.29 -22.23 -18.05
N SER A 34 0.75 -22.56 -17.29
CA SER A 34 1.04 -23.94 -16.83
C SER A 34 -0.11 -24.63 -16.09
N PHE A 35 -0.99 -23.84 -15.46
CA PHE A 35 -2.13 -24.33 -14.69
C PHE A 35 -3.46 -24.29 -15.44
N GLY A 36 -3.49 -23.83 -16.71
CA GLY A 36 -4.68 -23.80 -17.56
C GLY A 36 -5.09 -22.40 -18.04
N GLY A 37 -6.36 -22.26 -18.45
CA GLY A 37 -6.89 -21.06 -19.10
C GLY A 37 -7.64 -20.11 -18.18
N VAL A 38 -7.43 -18.81 -18.34
CA VAL A 38 -8.17 -17.77 -17.61
C VAL A 38 -9.08 -17.02 -18.57
N PHE A 39 -10.36 -16.92 -18.22
CA PHE A 39 -11.40 -16.28 -19.05
C PHE A 39 -12.09 -15.15 -18.29
N LYS A 40 -12.38 -14.04 -18.98
CA LYS A 40 -13.27 -13.00 -18.48
C LYS A 40 -14.71 -13.52 -18.48
N GLY A 41 -15.40 -13.35 -17.37
CA GLY A 41 -16.82 -13.60 -17.25
C GLY A 41 -17.58 -12.33 -16.84
N ILE A 42 -18.88 -12.30 -17.16
CA ILE A 42 -19.84 -11.34 -16.60
C ILE A 42 -20.98 -12.15 -15.99
N LYS A 43 -21.13 -12.09 -14.67
CA LYS A 43 -22.22 -12.77 -13.95
C LYS A 43 -23.58 -12.11 -14.25
N ARG A 44 -24.67 -12.81 -13.91
CA ARG A 44 -26.05 -12.32 -14.10
C ARG A 44 -26.36 -11.00 -13.37
N ASP A 45 -25.64 -10.72 -12.29
CA ASP A 45 -25.72 -9.48 -11.51
C ASP A 45 -24.90 -8.31 -12.10
N GLY A 46 -24.24 -8.52 -13.25
CA GLY A 46 -23.37 -7.55 -13.92
C GLY A 46 -21.93 -7.52 -13.39
N THR A 47 -21.57 -8.32 -12.38
CA THR A 47 -20.20 -8.38 -11.84
C THR A 47 -19.25 -8.99 -12.87
N GLU A 48 -18.18 -8.27 -13.20
CA GLU A 48 -17.06 -8.83 -13.96
C GLU A 48 -16.21 -9.76 -13.08
N CYS A 49 -15.83 -10.91 -13.63
CA CYS A 49 -14.95 -11.88 -12.97
C CYS A 49 -13.86 -12.40 -13.90
N ALA A 50 -12.79 -12.95 -13.32
CA ALA A 50 -11.82 -13.78 -14.00
C ALA A 50 -12.00 -15.24 -13.54
N ILE A 51 -12.16 -16.16 -14.48
CA ILE A 51 -12.41 -17.58 -14.23
C ILE A 51 -11.20 -18.38 -14.72
N LYS A 52 -10.42 -18.92 -13.78
CA LYS A 52 -9.29 -19.82 -14.05
C LYS A 52 -9.83 -21.26 -14.10
N VAL A 53 -9.74 -21.88 -15.28
CA VAL A 53 -10.08 -23.28 -15.52
C VAL A 53 -8.79 -24.09 -15.44
N LEU A 54 -8.74 -25.07 -14.54
CA LEU A 54 -7.53 -25.87 -14.31
C LEU A 54 -7.48 -27.08 -15.24
N ASP A 55 -6.41 -27.18 -16.03
CA ASP A 55 -6.21 -28.26 -17.01
C ASP A 55 -5.68 -29.55 -16.34
N VAL A 56 -4.80 -29.40 -15.36
CA VAL A 56 -4.30 -30.48 -14.49
C VAL A 56 -4.77 -30.21 -13.06
N PRO A 57 -5.94 -30.71 -12.67
CA PRO A 57 -6.50 -30.51 -11.33
C PRO A 57 -5.83 -31.45 -10.32
N GLU A 58 -4.56 -31.18 -9.99
CA GLU A 58 -4.01 -31.66 -8.72
C GLU A 58 -4.83 -31.03 -7.59
N GLU A 59 -5.54 -31.84 -6.82
CA GLU A 59 -6.49 -31.33 -5.81
C GLU A 59 -5.79 -30.49 -4.74
N SER A 60 -4.52 -30.78 -4.45
CA SER A 60 -3.67 -30.05 -3.50
C SER A 60 -3.64 -28.54 -3.76
N GLY A 61 -3.25 -28.11 -4.97
CA GLY A 61 -3.12 -26.69 -5.30
C GLY A 61 -4.46 -25.96 -5.34
N PHE A 62 -5.49 -26.59 -5.89
CA PHE A 62 -6.84 -26.03 -5.94
C PHE A 62 -7.45 -25.84 -4.55
N GLU A 63 -7.42 -26.88 -3.69
CA GLU A 63 -8.04 -26.79 -2.37
C GLU A 63 -7.28 -25.83 -1.45
N GLU A 64 -5.95 -25.77 -1.55
CA GLU A 64 -5.14 -24.85 -0.74
C GLU A 64 -5.32 -23.39 -1.17
N GLU A 65 -5.38 -23.10 -2.48
CA GLU A 65 -5.71 -21.76 -2.98
C GLU A 65 -7.09 -21.29 -2.49
N VAL A 66 -8.10 -22.17 -2.47
CA VAL A 66 -9.41 -21.86 -1.86
C VAL A 66 -9.27 -21.58 -0.36
N ARG A 67 -8.56 -22.43 0.41
CA ARG A 67 -8.39 -22.24 1.86
C ARG A 67 -7.67 -20.94 2.20
N VAL A 68 -6.58 -20.62 1.49
CA VAL A 68 -5.79 -19.41 1.70
C VAL A 68 -6.62 -18.17 1.39
N LEU A 69 -7.15 -18.02 0.17
CA LEU A 69 -7.84 -16.80 -0.25
C LEU A 69 -9.22 -16.61 0.40
N SER A 70 -9.83 -17.67 0.95
CA SER A 70 -11.03 -17.54 1.78
C SER A 70 -10.72 -16.92 3.14
N LYS A 71 -9.53 -17.20 3.70
CA LYS A 71 -9.13 -16.84 5.06
C LYS A 71 -8.35 -15.52 5.14
N PHE A 72 -7.45 -15.27 4.20
CA PHE A 72 -6.57 -14.10 4.19
C PHE A 72 -7.08 -13.07 3.17
N ARG A 73 -7.36 -11.85 3.64
CA ARG A 73 -7.94 -10.77 2.83
C ARG A 73 -7.25 -9.44 3.12
N HIS A 74 -6.74 -8.82 2.07
CA HIS A 74 -6.00 -7.57 2.12
C HIS A 74 -6.19 -6.81 0.80
N PRO A 75 -6.14 -5.46 0.74
CA PRO A 75 -6.36 -4.70 -0.49
C PRO A 75 -5.49 -5.14 -1.66
N ASN A 76 -4.23 -5.50 -1.38
CA ASN A 76 -3.23 -5.96 -2.34
C ASN A 76 -3.13 -7.49 -2.50
N LEU A 77 -4.19 -8.22 -2.17
CA LEU A 77 -4.33 -9.65 -2.49
C LEU A 77 -5.58 -9.84 -3.35
N VAL A 78 -5.50 -10.70 -4.37
CA VAL A 78 -6.64 -10.98 -5.26
C VAL A 78 -7.82 -11.58 -4.48
N ILE A 79 -9.02 -11.06 -4.71
CA ILE A 79 -10.24 -11.57 -4.08
C ILE A 79 -10.73 -12.80 -4.84
N LEU A 80 -10.66 -13.97 -4.18
CA LEU A 80 -11.43 -15.15 -4.57
C LEU A 80 -12.91 -14.93 -4.23
N MET A 81 -13.77 -14.91 -5.25
CA MET A 81 -15.23 -14.78 -5.11
C MET A 81 -15.95 -16.13 -5.03
N GLY A 82 -15.26 -17.23 -5.33
CA GLY A 82 -15.78 -18.59 -5.24
C GLY A 82 -15.03 -19.59 -6.11
N PHE A 83 -15.55 -20.80 -6.19
CA PHE A 83 -15.00 -21.89 -7.01
C PHE A 83 -16.13 -22.69 -7.69
N ALA A 84 -15.79 -23.62 -8.57
CA ALA A 84 -16.71 -24.66 -9.04
C ALA A 84 -15.99 -25.99 -9.27
N LYS A 85 -16.73 -27.09 -9.07
CA LYS A 85 -16.29 -28.46 -9.39
C LYS A 85 -17.20 -29.05 -10.47
N ASN A 86 -16.63 -29.66 -11.52
CA ASN A 86 -17.38 -30.32 -12.59
C ASN A 86 -16.69 -31.62 -13.03
N GLY A 87 -17.02 -32.74 -12.37
CA GLY A 87 -16.29 -34.00 -12.54
C GLY A 87 -14.80 -33.81 -12.17
N PRO A 88 -13.85 -34.04 -13.09
CA PRO A 88 -12.44 -33.74 -12.84
C PRO A 88 -12.15 -32.23 -12.86
N GLN A 89 -12.88 -31.42 -13.64
CA GLN A 89 -12.58 -29.99 -13.76
C GLN A 89 -12.72 -29.25 -12.43
N ARG A 90 -11.81 -28.31 -12.23
CA ARG A 90 -11.75 -27.38 -11.10
C ARG A 90 -11.66 -25.96 -11.65
N LEU A 91 -12.49 -25.06 -11.13
CA LEU A 91 -12.54 -23.66 -11.58
C LEU A 91 -12.45 -22.73 -10.38
N LEU A 92 -11.66 -21.67 -10.49
CA LEU A 92 -11.51 -20.61 -9.49
C LEU A 92 -12.03 -19.29 -10.06
N VAL A 93 -12.84 -18.57 -9.27
CA VAL A 93 -13.54 -17.35 -9.70
C VAL A 93 -13.03 -16.17 -8.89
N TYR A 94 -12.30 -15.26 -9.53
CA TYR A 94 -11.68 -14.08 -8.91
C TYR A 94 -12.34 -12.79 -9.40
N GLU A 95 -12.13 -11.70 -8.67
CA GLU A 95 -12.40 -10.35 -9.17
C GLU A 95 -11.65 -10.09 -10.51
N HIS A 96 -12.25 -9.33 -11.42
CA HIS A 96 -11.62 -8.99 -12.69
C HIS A 96 -10.67 -7.77 -12.56
N LEU A 97 -9.36 -8.04 -12.55
CA LEU A 97 -8.31 -7.02 -12.48
C LEU A 97 -7.95 -6.51 -13.88
N GLY A 98 -8.67 -5.47 -14.32
CA GLY A 98 -8.67 -4.98 -15.70
C GLY A 98 -7.39 -4.28 -16.18
N GLY A 99 -6.41 -4.01 -15.32
CA GLY A 99 -5.10 -3.48 -15.71
C GLY A 99 -4.17 -4.55 -16.29
N GLY A 100 -4.46 -5.83 -16.05
CA GLY A 100 -3.62 -6.97 -16.45
C GLY A 100 -2.43 -7.18 -15.50
N ASP A 101 -1.50 -8.05 -15.87
CA ASP A 101 -0.29 -8.33 -15.09
C ASP A 101 0.85 -7.34 -15.34
N VAL A 102 1.71 -7.15 -14.32
CA VAL A 102 2.87 -6.25 -14.37
C VAL A 102 3.87 -6.64 -15.45
N PHE A 103 4.03 -7.93 -15.74
CA PHE A 103 4.91 -8.39 -16.83
C PHE A 103 4.43 -7.90 -18.20
N ARG A 104 3.15 -8.09 -18.54
CA ARG A 104 2.55 -7.52 -19.76
C ARG A 104 2.54 -5.99 -19.73
N ARG A 105 2.47 -5.34 -18.56
CA ARG A 105 2.59 -3.87 -18.43
C ARG A 105 3.99 -3.39 -18.83
N LEU A 106 5.05 -4.10 -18.42
CA LEU A 106 6.43 -3.88 -18.89
C LEU A 106 6.55 -4.12 -20.40
N GLN A 107 5.99 -5.21 -20.92
CA GLN A 107 6.01 -5.50 -22.37
C GLN A 107 5.34 -4.39 -23.20
N LYS A 108 4.18 -3.87 -22.76
CA LYS A 108 3.50 -2.74 -23.43
C LYS A 108 4.30 -1.43 -23.35
N CYS A 109 5.07 -1.22 -22.30
CA CYS A 109 6.02 -0.10 -22.23
C CYS A 109 7.18 -0.29 -23.23
N ALA A 110 7.74 -1.50 -23.30
CA ALA A 110 8.84 -1.85 -24.19
C ALA A 110 8.47 -1.83 -25.68
N VAL A 111 7.32 -2.40 -26.06
CA VAL A 111 6.90 -2.60 -27.46
C VAL A 111 5.94 -1.51 -27.94
N ASP A 112 4.86 -1.25 -27.20
CA ASP A 112 3.76 -0.38 -27.63
C ASP A 112 3.94 1.09 -27.20
N ASN A 113 5.03 1.42 -26.51
CA ASN A 113 5.32 2.73 -25.89
C ASN A 113 4.20 3.23 -24.95
N VAL A 114 3.42 2.34 -24.33
CA VAL A 114 2.45 2.73 -23.30
C VAL A 114 3.21 3.00 -21.99
N PRO A 115 3.35 4.27 -21.54
CA PRO A 115 4.28 4.63 -20.47
C PRO A 115 4.01 3.80 -19.20
N PHE A 116 5.02 3.20 -18.60
CA PHE A 116 4.95 2.59 -17.26
C PHE A 116 6.04 3.24 -16.43
N THR A 117 5.69 4.37 -15.82
CA THR A 117 6.59 5.30 -15.14
C THR A 117 7.19 4.70 -13.88
N TRP A 118 8.32 5.23 -13.42
CA TRP A 118 8.94 4.83 -12.16
C TRP A 118 7.96 4.88 -10.98
N ARG A 119 7.08 5.90 -10.92
CA ARG A 119 6.05 6.04 -9.87
C ARG A 119 5.08 4.87 -9.85
N GLU A 120 4.56 4.49 -11.02
CA GLU A 120 3.67 3.33 -11.14
C GLU A 120 4.40 2.02 -10.78
N ARG A 121 5.69 1.90 -11.10
CA ARG A 121 6.50 0.71 -10.75
C ARG A 121 6.78 0.60 -9.25
N VAL A 122 7.19 1.71 -8.61
CA VAL A 122 7.37 1.78 -7.15
C VAL A 122 6.03 1.54 -6.44
N SER A 123 4.92 2.12 -6.93
CA SER A 123 3.58 1.87 -6.38
C SER A 123 3.19 0.39 -6.49
N ALA A 124 3.39 -0.25 -7.64
CA ALA A 124 3.10 -1.67 -7.84
C ALA A 124 3.96 -2.58 -6.95
N SER A 125 5.24 -2.23 -6.75
CA SER A 125 6.11 -2.89 -5.78
C SER A 125 5.61 -2.71 -4.34
N LEU A 126 5.28 -1.49 -3.94
CA LEU A 126 4.81 -1.18 -2.59
C LEU A 126 3.54 -1.98 -2.29
N ASP A 127 2.54 -1.88 -3.16
CA ASP A 127 1.29 -2.64 -3.09
C ASP A 127 1.54 -4.16 -2.95
N ALA A 128 2.33 -4.76 -3.85
CA ALA A 128 2.66 -6.19 -3.79
C ALA A 128 3.37 -6.56 -2.48
N SER A 129 4.33 -5.75 -2.02
CA SER A 129 5.05 -5.97 -0.77
C SER A 129 4.17 -5.84 0.47
N CYS A 130 3.14 -4.97 0.46
CA CYS A 130 2.14 -4.90 1.51
C CYS A 130 1.29 -6.18 1.57
N GLY A 131 0.89 -6.71 0.41
CA GLY A 131 0.20 -8.00 0.31
C GLY A 131 1.02 -9.16 0.86
N LEU A 132 2.31 -9.22 0.52
CA LEU A 132 3.24 -10.24 1.02
C LEU A 132 3.50 -10.07 2.53
N SER A 133 3.77 -8.85 3.00
CA SER A 133 3.95 -8.55 4.43
C SER A 133 2.74 -8.99 5.27
N HIS A 134 1.51 -8.81 4.77
CA HIS A 134 0.30 -9.30 5.43
C HIS A 134 0.31 -10.83 5.62
N LEU A 135 0.74 -11.60 4.61
CA LEU A 135 0.82 -13.06 4.63
C LEU A 135 1.95 -13.58 5.53
N HIS A 136 3.10 -12.89 5.55
CA HIS A 136 4.20 -13.24 6.45
C HIS A 136 3.91 -12.89 7.91
N ASN A 137 3.10 -11.87 8.19
CA ASN A 137 2.74 -11.46 9.55
C ASN A 137 1.41 -12.07 10.06
N SER A 138 0.71 -12.88 9.26
CA SER A 138 -0.52 -13.55 9.67
C SER A 138 -0.26 -14.78 10.57
N THR A 139 -1.31 -15.30 11.22
CA THR A 139 -1.26 -16.56 11.98
C THR A 139 -2.38 -17.52 11.52
N PRO A 140 -2.05 -18.69 10.93
CA PRO A 140 -0.71 -19.10 10.47
C PRO A 140 -0.13 -18.11 9.45
N LYS A 141 1.20 -18.13 9.31
CA LYS A 141 1.90 -17.47 8.21
C LYS A 141 1.52 -18.18 6.91
N VAL A 142 1.52 -17.45 5.80
CA VAL A 142 1.38 -18.03 4.46
C VAL A 142 2.62 -17.69 3.65
N PHE A 143 3.18 -18.69 2.98
CA PHE A 143 4.19 -18.48 1.95
C PHE A 143 3.57 -18.62 0.55
N HIS A 144 3.92 -17.72 -0.38
CA HIS A 144 3.34 -17.67 -1.74
C HIS A 144 4.06 -18.59 -2.74
N ARG A 145 5.38 -18.73 -2.61
CA ARG A 145 6.31 -19.61 -3.36
C ARG A 145 6.50 -19.32 -4.86
N ASP A 146 5.64 -18.52 -5.49
CA ASP A 146 5.75 -18.13 -6.90
C ASP A 146 5.59 -16.61 -7.08
N ILE A 147 6.43 -15.83 -6.39
CA ILE A 147 6.47 -14.37 -6.49
C ILE A 147 7.20 -13.96 -7.78
N LYS A 148 6.47 -13.28 -8.68
CA LYS A 148 6.96 -12.84 -10.00
C LYS A 148 6.04 -11.78 -10.62
N CYS A 149 6.53 -10.97 -11.56
CA CYS A 149 5.71 -9.94 -12.24
C CYS A 149 4.42 -10.46 -12.92
N PRO A 150 4.38 -11.66 -13.54
CA PRO A 150 3.13 -12.24 -14.04
C PRO A 150 2.05 -12.50 -12.98
N ASN A 151 2.44 -12.65 -11.71
CA ASN A 151 1.54 -12.92 -10.57
C ASN A 151 1.20 -11.64 -9.78
N ILE A 152 1.65 -10.47 -10.25
CA ILE A 152 1.26 -9.16 -9.72
C ILE A 152 0.29 -8.55 -10.72
N LEU A 153 -0.99 -8.48 -10.34
CA LEU A 153 -2.09 -8.02 -11.18
C LEU A 153 -2.52 -6.60 -10.80
N LEU A 154 -2.78 -5.77 -11.81
CA LEU A 154 -3.20 -4.38 -11.66
C LEU A 154 -4.73 -4.27 -11.83
N ASP A 155 -5.40 -3.56 -10.92
CA ASP A 155 -6.78 -3.18 -11.10
C ASP A 155 -6.94 -2.04 -12.15
N ARG A 156 -8.17 -1.55 -12.36
CA ARG A 156 -8.43 -0.46 -13.32
C ARG A 156 -7.83 0.90 -12.92
N ASN A 157 -7.44 1.06 -11.65
CA ASN A 157 -6.87 2.28 -11.08
C ASN A 157 -5.33 2.20 -11.00
N GLY A 158 -4.74 1.04 -11.31
CA GLY A 158 -3.31 0.78 -11.17
C GLY A 158 -2.88 0.22 -9.81
N THR A 159 -3.82 -0.07 -8.90
CA THR A 159 -3.49 -0.73 -7.63
C THR A 159 -3.08 -2.18 -7.89
N ALA A 160 -1.92 -2.59 -7.38
CA ALA A 160 -1.40 -3.93 -7.58
C ALA A 160 -1.90 -4.92 -6.51
N LYS A 161 -2.07 -6.17 -6.92
CA LYS A 161 -2.46 -7.29 -6.07
C LYS A 161 -1.67 -8.55 -6.40
N MET A 162 -1.20 -9.26 -5.37
CA MET A 162 -0.67 -10.61 -5.55
C MET A 162 -1.79 -11.59 -5.94
N ALA A 163 -1.49 -12.50 -6.86
CA ALA A 163 -2.39 -13.51 -7.40
C ALA A 163 -1.65 -14.84 -7.68
N ASP A 164 -2.43 -15.88 -7.98
CA ASP A 164 -1.99 -17.27 -8.19
C ASP A 164 -1.39 -17.93 -6.93
N PHE A 165 -2.29 -18.37 -6.05
CA PHE A 165 -1.97 -19.01 -4.79
C PHE A 165 -1.90 -20.55 -4.89
N GLY A 166 -1.88 -21.11 -6.11
CA GLY A 166 -1.90 -22.56 -6.34
C GLY A 166 -0.67 -23.31 -5.81
N LEU A 167 0.42 -22.60 -5.46
CA LEU A 167 1.60 -23.15 -4.79
C LEU A 167 1.73 -22.73 -3.32
N ALA A 168 0.82 -21.92 -2.79
CA ALA A 168 0.93 -21.35 -1.45
C ALA A 168 0.86 -22.43 -0.36
N CYS A 169 1.42 -22.16 0.81
CA CYS A 169 1.31 -23.05 1.98
C CYS A 169 1.23 -22.28 3.30
N CYS A 170 0.43 -22.81 4.24
CA CYS A 170 0.30 -22.27 5.58
C CYS A 170 1.30 -22.91 6.56
N THR A 171 1.89 -22.13 7.47
CA THR A 171 2.73 -22.64 8.56
C THR A 171 2.60 -21.84 9.86
N HIS A 172 2.90 -22.47 11.00
CA HIS A 172 3.04 -21.79 12.28
C HIS A 172 4.51 -21.49 12.65
N ASP A 173 5.46 -22.06 11.92
CA ASP A 173 6.89 -21.92 12.16
C ASP A 173 7.52 -20.81 11.31
N LYS A 174 8.79 -20.49 11.57
CA LYS A 174 9.56 -19.54 10.75
C LYS A 174 9.99 -20.10 9.38
N VAL A 175 9.99 -21.43 9.25
CA VAL A 175 10.48 -22.17 8.08
C VAL A 175 9.46 -23.26 7.75
N GLN A 176 9.07 -23.36 6.48
CA GLN A 176 8.26 -24.48 5.99
C GLN A 176 9.10 -25.37 5.07
N LYS A 177 9.27 -26.64 5.45
CA LYS A 177 9.83 -27.64 4.54
C LYS A 177 8.72 -28.12 3.59
N VAL A 178 9.06 -28.28 2.31
CA VAL A 178 8.19 -28.85 1.27
C VAL A 178 8.88 -30.04 0.60
N ASP A 179 8.10 -31.01 0.13
CA ASP A 179 8.64 -32.23 -0.49
C ASP A 179 9.28 -31.96 -1.86
N GLN A 180 8.78 -30.96 -2.58
CA GLN A 180 9.31 -30.51 -3.86
C GLN A 180 9.39 -28.98 -3.91
N ALA A 181 10.57 -28.47 -4.28
CA ALA A 181 10.72 -27.06 -4.60
C ALA A 181 9.98 -26.74 -5.91
N ALA A 182 9.19 -25.66 -5.91
CA ALA A 182 8.38 -25.24 -7.03
C ALA A 182 8.41 -23.71 -7.13
N GLY A 183 8.40 -23.17 -8.35
CA GLY A 183 8.51 -21.75 -8.63
C GLY A 183 9.08 -21.51 -10.01
N THR A 184 9.19 -20.24 -10.42
CA THR A 184 9.60 -19.86 -11.77
C THR A 184 11.12 -19.62 -11.87
N VAL A 185 11.76 -20.21 -12.89
CA VAL A 185 13.19 -20.01 -13.18
C VAL A 185 13.47 -18.52 -13.40
N GLY A 186 14.56 -18.01 -12.82
CA GLY A 186 14.89 -16.59 -12.79
C GLY A 186 14.49 -15.89 -11.49
N TYR A 187 13.33 -16.24 -10.92
CA TYR A 187 12.82 -15.65 -9.68
C TYR A 187 13.16 -16.47 -8.44
N ALA A 188 12.99 -17.80 -8.50
CA ALA A 188 13.05 -18.67 -7.33
C ALA A 188 14.42 -18.61 -6.61
N CYS A 189 14.39 -18.45 -5.28
CA CYS A 189 15.59 -18.38 -4.46
C CYS A 189 16.46 -19.64 -4.56
N PRO A 190 17.78 -19.53 -4.85
CA PRO A 190 18.67 -20.68 -4.96
C PRO A 190 18.73 -21.56 -3.71
N HIS A 191 18.68 -20.98 -2.51
CA HIS A 191 18.63 -21.74 -1.25
C HIS A 191 17.34 -22.54 -1.11
N TYR A 192 16.20 -21.98 -1.52
CA TYR A 192 14.91 -22.69 -1.51
C TYR A 192 14.93 -23.85 -2.52
N VAL A 193 15.35 -23.59 -3.76
CA VAL A 193 15.45 -24.61 -4.81
C VAL A 193 16.34 -25.79 -4.40
N ASN A 194 17.46 -25.51 -3.72
CA ASN A 194 18.40 -26.54 -3.27
C ASN A 194 17.95 -27.29 -1.99
N LYS A 195 17.38 -26.59 -1.00
CA LYS A 195 17.08 -27.16 0.33
C LYS A 195 15.63 -27.62 0.53
N GLY A 196 14.70 -27.21 -0.34
CA GLY A 196 13.26 -27.44 -0.15
C GLY A 196 12.68 -26.72 1.08
N MET A 197 13.35 -25.66 1.55
CA MET A 197 12.95 -24.88 2.72
C MET A 197 12.48 -23.50 2.27
N VAL A 198 11.22 -23.19 2.56
CA VAL A 198 10.60 -21.89 2.32
C VAL A 198 10.67 -21.07 3.60
N THR A 199 10.99 -19.79 3.45
CA THR A 199 11.24 -18.83 4.51
C THR A 199 10.86 -17.44 4.00
N GLU A 200 10.67 -16.48 4.92
CA GLU A 200 10.48 -15.09 4.51
C GLU A 200 11.67 -14.59 3.66
N GLY A 201 12.91 -14.89 4.05
CA GLY A 201 14.10 -14.51 3.31
C GLY A 201 14.20 -15.11 1.89
N SER A 202 13.63 -16.29 1.64
CA SER A 202 13.58 -16.88 0.28
C SER A 202 12.46 -16.29 -0.59
N GLU A 203 11.37 -15.81 0.02
CA GLU A 203 10.32 -15.04 -0.65
C GLU A 203 10.78 -13.60 -0.96
N VAL A 204 11.50 -12.96 -0.03
CA VAL A 204 12.16 -11.66 -0.22
C VAL A 204 13.14 -11.71 -1.39
N TYR A 205 13.95 -12.77 -1.54
CA TYR A 205 14.81 -12.93 -2.71
C TYR A 205 14.01 -12.90 -4.01
N SER A 206 12.92 -13.66 -4.06
CA SER A 206 12.06 -13.75 -5.26
C SER A 206 11.39 -12.40 -5.57
N PHE A 207 11.05 -11.63 -4.53
CA PHE A 207 10.60 -10.25 -4.67
C PHE A 207 11.72 -9.28 -5.08
N GLY A 208 12.96 -9.49 -4.64
CA GLY A 208 14.13 -8.73 -5.10
C GLY A 208 14.34 -8.85 -6.61
N ILE A 209 14.11 -10.04 -7.18
CA ILE A 209 14.10 -10.23 -8.63
C ILE A 209 12.97 -9.45 -9.31
N VAL A 210 11.77 -9.39 -8.72
CA VAL A 210 10.67 -8.53 -9.21
C VAL A 210 11.08 -7.05 -9.23
N LEU A 211 11.77 -6.56 -8.20
CA LEU A 211 12.28 -5.19 -8.16
C LEU A 211 13.33 -4.95 -9.27
N LEU A 212 14.25 -5.90 -9.50
CA LEU A 212 15.24 -5.80 -10.59
C LEU A 212 14.58 -5.80 -11.99
N GLU A 213 13.56 -6.63 -12.20
CA GLU A 213 12.78 -6.64 -13.45
C GLU A 213 12.01 -5.33 -13.66
N LEU A 214 11.40 -4.78 -12.60
CA LEU A 214 10.72 -3.47 -12.67
C LEU A 214 11.69 -2.31 -12.92
N LEU A 215 12.87 -2.33 -12.31
CA LEU A 215 13.91 -1.33 -12.53
C LEU A 215 14.40 -1.33 -13.98
N THR A 216 14.77 -2.51 -14.49
CA THR A 216 15.54 -2.67 -15.73
C THR A 216 14.71 -3.00 -16.98
N ALA A 217 13.46 -3.47 -16.79
CA ALA A 217 12.64 -4.13 -17.81
C ALA A 217 13.32 -5.35 -18.49
N ALA A 218 14.41 -5.87 -17.92
CA ALA A 218 15.13 -7.03 -18.44
C ALA A 218 14.56 -8.35 -17.89
N GLN A 219 14.59 -9.42 -18.70
CA GLN A 219 14.12 -10.73 -18.26
C GLN A 219 15.00 -11.29 -17.12
N PRO A 220 14.42 -11.78 -16.01
CA PRO A 220 15.17 -12.35 -14.88
C PRO A 220 16.09 -13.52 -15.22
N ALA A 221 15.72 -14.33 -16.22
CA ALA A 221 16.60 -15.33 -16.81
C ALA A 221 16.34 -15.46 -18.31
N CYS A 222 17.41 -15.61 -19.09
CA CYS A 222 17.38 -15.95 -20.50
C CYS A 222 17.84 -17.40 -20.67
N MET A 223 17.11 -18.19 -21.45
CA MET A 223 17.53 -19.54 -21.85
C MET A 223 18.28 -19.48 -23.19
N SER A 224 19.40 -20.19 -23.28
CA SER A 224 20.23 -20.32 -24.49
C SER A 224 20.65 -21.79 -24.67
N GLU A 225 20.88 -22.21 -25.91
CA GLU A 225 21.48 -23.52 -26.18
C GLU A 225 23.00 -23.41 -26.08
N GLY A 226 23.61 -24.28 -25.27
CA GLY A 226 25.04 -24.41 -25.14
C GLY A 226 25.69 -25.09 -26.36
N PRO A 227 27.02 -25.06 -26.49
CA PRO A 227 27.74 -25.64 -27.63
C PRO A 227 27.54 -27.16 -27.80
N ASP A 228 27.05 -27.84 -26.76
CA ASP A 228 26.73 -29.26 -26.68
C ASP A 228 25.23 -29.57 -26.82
N GLY A 229 24.39 -28.55 -27.05
CA GLY A 229 22.92 -28.67 -27.07
C GLY A 229 22.28 -28.71 -25.68
N SER A 230 23.03 -28.48 -24.59
CA SER A 230 22.47 -28.32 -23.25
C SER A 230 21.68 -27.00 -23.12
N GLN A 231 20.61 -26.98 -22.32
CA GLN A 231 19.94 -25.73 -21.98
C GLN A 231 20.72 -25.00 -20.89
N GLN A 232 21.21 -23.79 -21.19
CA GLN A 232 21.92 -22.93 -20.27
C GLN A 232 21.08 -21.69 -19.95
N TYR A 233 21.01 -21.34 -18.66
CA TYR A 233 20.28 -20.16 -18.19
C TYR A 233 21.26 -19.09 -17.73
N THR A 234 21.11 -17.87 -18.25
CA THR A 234 21.84 -16.69 -17.78
C THR A 234 20.91 -15.82 -16.97
N PHE A 235 21.25 -15.55 -15.71
CA PHE A 235 20.40 -14.85 -14.75
C PHE A 235 20.74 -13.36 -14.67
N LEU A 236 19.72 -12.51 -14.57
CA LEU A 236 19.89 -11.04 -14.44
C LEU A 236 20.78 -10.69 -13.25
N VAL A 237 20.48 -11.23 -12.07
CA VAL A 237 21.23 -10.98 -10.83
C VAL A 237 22.73 -11.31 -10.94
N SER A 238 23.10 -12.33 -11.72
CA SER A 238 24.51 -12.71 -11.95
C SER A 238 25.28 -11.67 -12.77
N HIS A 239 24.62 -10.94 -13.69
CA HIS A 239 25.24 -9.85 -14.44
C HIS A 239 25.46 -8.60 -13.57
N LEU A 240 24.61 -8.40 -12.56
CA LEU A 240 24.71 -7.26 -11.64
C LEU A 240 25.83 -7.46 -10.61
N ASN A 241 26.09 -8.71 -10.19
CA ASN A 241 27.17 -9.08 -9.27
C ASN A 241 27.21 -8.21 -7.98
N GLY A 242 26.03 -7.87 -7.44
CA GLY A 242 25.88 -7.00 -6.26
C GLY A 242 26.18 -5.51 -6.50
N ASP A 243 26.53 -5.08 -7.71
CA ASP A 243 26.90 -3.69 -7.99
C ASP A 243 25.68 -2.84 -8.38
N VAL A 244 25.23 -2.01 -7.44
CA VAL A 244 24.15 -1.03 -7.63
C VAL A 244 24.37 -0.12 -8.84
N ARG A 245 25.63 0.17 -9.22
CA ARG A 245 25.95 1.02 -10.37
C ARG A 245 25.59 0.32 -11.69
N ILE A 246 25.77 -1.01 -11.77
CA ILE A 246 25.37 -1.80 -12.94
C ILE A 246 23.84 -1.82 -13.03
N ALA A 247 23.16 -2.06 -11.90
CA ALA A 247 21.69 -2.06 -11.84
C ALA A 247 21.08 -0.72 -12.26
N VAL A 248 21.62 0.41 -11.79
CA VAL A 248 21.17 1.76 -12.18
C VAL A 248 21.50 2.08 -13.64
N ASN A 249 22.67 1.66 -14.15
CA ASN A 249 23.01 1.81 -15.57
C ASN A 249 22.12 0.95 -16.50
N MET A 250 21.52 -0.12 -15.97
CA MET A 250 20.55 -0.96 -16.67
C MET A 250 19.09 -0.52 -16.44
N ALA A 251 18.83 0.56 -15.70
CA ALA A 251 17.47 1.04 -15.46
C ALA A 251 16.77 1.43 -16.77
N ASP A 252 15.49 1.05 -16.90
CA ASP A 252 14.70 1.25 -18.11
C ASP A 252 14.54 2.76 -18.41
N PRO A 253 15.11 3.28 -19.52
CA PRO A 253 15.01 4.69 -19.85
C PRO A 253 13.57 5.14 -20.16
N LYS A 254 12.64 4.22 -20.45
CA LYS A 254 11.22 4.55 -20.67
C LYS A 254 10.44 4.78 -19.38
N ALA A 255 11.00 4.43 -18.23
CA ALA A 255 10.38 4.65 -16.93
C ALA A 255 10.63 6.05 -16.36
N ASP A 256 11.58 6.80 -16.94
CA ASP A 256 11.99 8.15 -16.51
C ASP A 256 12.43 8.22 -15.03
N TRP A 257 13.25 7.25 -14.60
CA TRP A 257 13.71 7.17 -13.21
C TRP A 257 14.59 8.38 -12.81
N PRO A 258 14.26 9.11 -11.73
CA PRO A 258 15.21 9.99 -11.06
C PRO A 258 16.38 9.17 -10.53
N HIS A 259 17.63 9.62 -10.74
CA HIS A 259 18.82 8.84 -10.39
C HIS A 259 18.87 8.41 -8.91
N THR A 260 18.42 9.27 -7.98
CA THR A 260 18.34 8.94 -6.55
C THR A 260 17.34 7.82 -6.29
N VAL A 261 16.12 7.92 -6.82
CA VAL A 261 15.10 6.88 -6.69
C VAL A 261 15.54 5.57 -7.35
N ALA A 262 16.16 5.64 -8.54
CA ALA A 262 16.75 4.47 -9.21
C ALA A 262 17.78 3.77 -8.33
N TRP A 263 18.65 4.55 -7.67
CA TRP A 263 19.71 4.05 -6.80
C TRP A 263 19.15 3.37 -5.55
N ASP A 264 18.21 4.00 -4.84
CA ASP A 264 17.65 3.44 -3.61
C ASP A 264 16.77 2.21 -3.91
N PHE A 265 16.01 2.24 -5.02
CA PHE A 265 15.24 1.09 -5.49
C PHE A 265 16.14 -0.08 -5.92
N ALA A 266 17.26 0.20 -6.62
CA ALA A 266 18.27 -0.79 -6.97
C ALA A 266 18.99 -1.36 -5.73
N MET A 267 19.33 -0.52 -4.76
CA MET A 267 19.95 -0.92 -3.51
C MET A 267 19.04 -1.83 -2.68
N LEU A 268 17.74 -1.50 -2.60
CA LEU A 268 16.74 -2.37 -1.99
C LEU A 268 16.64 -3.72 -2.74
N ALA A 269 16.54 -3.68 -4.07
CA ALA A 269 16.45 -4.88 -4.90
C ALA A 269 17.66 -5.81 -4.70
N LEU A 270 18.87 -5.27 -4.70
CA LEU A 270 20.10 -6.03 -4.48
C LEU A 270 20.19 -6.61 -3.07
N ARG A 271 19.84 -5.83 -2.03
CA ARG A 271 19.73 -6.33 -0.65
C ARG A 271 18.72 -7.45 -0.50
N CYS A 272 17.58 -7.38 -1.19
CA CYS A 272 16.62 -8.50 -1.23
C CYS A 272 17.23 -9.76 -1.86
N THR A 273 18.08 -9.61 -2.89
CA THR A 273 18.76 -10.73 -3.58
C THR A 273 20.07 -11.20 -2.94
N GLU A 274 20.44 -10.72 -1.75
CA GLU A 274 21.71 -11.08 -1.10
C GLU A 274 21.90 -12.60 -0.94
N TYR A 275 23.15 -13.08 -0.97
CA TYR A 275 23.41 -14.52 -0.90
C TYR A 275 23.15 -15.08 0.51
N GLN A 276 23.55 -14.34 1.54
CA GLN A 276 23.21 -14.65 2.93
C GLN A 276 21.76 -14.25 3.19
N GLU A 277 20.99 -15.12 3.84
CA GLU A 277 19.56 -14.89 4.03
C GLU A 277 19.30 -13.83 5.11
N GLU A 278 20.20 -13.76 6.09
CA GLU A 278 20.18 -12.88 7.24
C GLU A 278 20.48 -11.41 6.88
N ALA A 279 21.08 -11.16 5.72
CA ALA A 279 21.34 -9.82 5.18
C ALA A 279 20.13 -9.23 4.43
N ARG A 280 19.14 -10.07 4.09
CA ARG A 280 17.93 -9.66 3.38
C ARG A 280 16.95 -8.97 4.35
N PRO A 281 16.34 -7.84 3.96
CA PRO A 281 15.29 -7.21 4.77
C PRO A 281 14.05 -8.11 4.89
N CYS A 282 13.31 -8.03 5.99
CA CYS A 282 11.97 -8.63 6.07
C CYS A 282 10.96 -7.80 5.24
N PHE A 283 9.78 -8.35 4.93
CA PHE A 283 8.81 -7.62 4.09
C PHE A 283 8.31 -6.32 4.73
N THR A 284 8.33 -6.21 6.06
CA THR A 284 8.03 -4.96 6.78
C THR A 284 9.06 -3.86 6.48
N GLU A 285 10.34 -4.19 6.39
CA GLU A 285 11.42 -3.26 6.02
C GLU A 285 11.36 -2.93 4.52
N VAL A 286 11.04 -3.90 3.66
CA VAL A 286 10.80 -3.69 2.22
C VAL A 286 9.65 -2.69 1.99
N VAL A 287 8.51 -2.89 2.64
CA VAL A 287 7.36 -1.96 2.61
C VAL A 287 7.76 -0.57 3.09
N THR A 288 8.51 -0.49 4.19
CA THR A 288 8.96 0.80 4.76
C THR A 288 9.87 1.56 3.79
N THR A 289 10.81 0.84 3.15
CA THR A 289 11.74 1.42 2.17
C THR A 289 11.00 1.89 0.91
N LEU A 290 10.11 1.06 0.34
CA LEU A 290 9.32 1.43 -0.83
C LEU A 290 8.35 2.59 -0.54
N ARG A 291 7.78 2.65 0.67
CA ARG A 291 6.91 3.76 1.09
C ARG A 291 7.68 5.07 1.17
N ALA A 292 8.93 5.06 1.62
CA ALA A 292 9.78 6.26 1.63
C ALA A 292 10.03 6.80 0.20
N LEU A 293 10.16 5.92 -0.80
CA LEU A 293 10.31 6.31 -2.22
C LEU A 293 9.02 6.86 -2.86
N CYS A 294 7.86 6.67 -2.23
CA CYS A 294 6.59 7.26 -2.67
C CYS A 294 6.32 8.67 -2.12
N VAL A 295 7.10 9.11 -1.12
CA VAL A 295 6.91 10.43 -0.50
C VAL A 295 7.67 11.47 -1.33
N GLU A 296 6.94 12.36 -2.02
CA GLU A 296 7.56 13.57 -2.57
C GLU A 296 8.22 14.36 -1.43
N PRO A 297 9.44 14.89 -1.61
CA PRO A 297 9.98 15.84 -0.66
C PRO A 297 9.00 17.01 -0.56
N ALA A 298 8.52 17.28 0.66
CA ALA A 298 7.65 18.41 0.90
C ALA A 298 8.33 19.67 0.35
N THR A 299 7.69 20.31 -0.64
CA THR A 299 8.24 21.50 -1.29
C THR A 299 8.65 22.50 -0.22
N SER A 300 9.92 22.88 -0.21
CA SER A 300 10.46 23.81 0.77
C SER A 300 9.62 25.09 0.81
N PRO A 301 9.35 25.65 2.01
CA PRO A 301 8.61 26.89 2.10
C PRO A 301 9.34 27.95 1.30
N SER A 302 8.66 28.50 0.29
CA SER A 302 9.21 29.56 -0.55
C SER A 302 9.64 30.74 0.34
N PRO A 303 10.78 31.41 0.06
CA PRO A 303 11.21 32.54 0.86
C PRO A 303 10.13 33.63 0.88
N PRO A 304 9.98 34.38 1.99
CA PRO A 304 8.93 35.37 2.13
C PRO A 304 9.02 36.42 1.02
N SER A 305 8.03 36.41 0.12
CA SER A 305 7.92 37.40 -0.95
C SER A 305 7.76 38.79 -0.34
N GLN A 306 8.58 39.74 -0.79
CA GLN A 306 8.47 41.14 -0.38
C GLN A 306 7.09 41.69 -0.78
N ALA A 307 6.53 42.55 0.05
CA ALA A 307 5.20 43.13 -0.19
C ALA A 307 5.14 43.86 -1.55
N PRO A 308 4.04 43.71 -2.32
CA PRO A 308 3.93 44.34 -3.62
C PRO A 308 3.77 45.87 -3.50
N PRO A 309 4.26 46.64 -4.49
CA PRO A 309 4.02 48.09 -4.56
C PRO A 309 2.53 48.40 -4.81
N PRO A 310 2.06 49.62 -4.48
CA PRO A 310 0.66 49.99 -4.63
C PRO A 310 0.20 49.97 -6.11
N PRO A 311 -1.08 49.64 -6.38
CA PRO A 311 -1.57 49.44 -7.74
C PRO A 311 -1.71 50.75 -8.54
N PRO A 312 -1.51 50.71 -9.87
CA PRO A 312 -1.82 51.83 -10.77
C PRO A 312 -3.34 52.09 -10.87
N PRO A 313 -3.77 53.28 -11.32
CA PRO A 313 -5.19 53.63 -11.42
C PRO A 313 -5.96 52.70 -12.37
N GLN A 314 -7.17 52.30 -11.95
CA GLN A 314 -7.97 51.30 -12.65
C GLN A 314 -8.53 51.81 -14.00
N PRO A 315 -8.56 50.96 -15.05
CA PRO A 315 -9.28 51.26 -16.28
C PRO A 315 -10.80 51.05 -16.14
N ASN A 316 -11.58 51.77 -16.96
CA ASN A 316 -13.04 51.84 -16.86
C ASN A 316 -13.75 50.46 -17.01
N PRO A 317 -14.67 50.08 -16.09
CA PRO A 317 -15.29 48.74 -16.07
C PRO A 317 -16.22 48.44 -17.26
N MET A 318 -16.67 49.46 -18.01
CA MET A 318 -17.54 49.31 -19.19
C MET A 318 -16.91 48.49 -20.34
N HIS A 319 -15.57 48.47 -20.47
CA HIS A 319 -14.93 47.83 -21.63
C HIS A 319 -14.90 46.29 -21.53
N PHE A 320 -14.67 45.75 -20.32
CA PHE A 320 -14.62 44.31 -20.09
C PHE A 320 -15.99 43.65 -20.25
N GLN A 321 -17.07 44.32 -19.82
CA GLN A 321 -18.41 43.75 -19.88
C GLN A 321 -18.92 43.59 -21.33
N VAL A 322 -18.57 44.51 -22.21
CA VAL A 322 -18.89 44.43 -23.65
C VAL A 322 -18.09 43.31 -24.33
N GLN A 323 -16.78 43.18 -24.04
CA GLN A 323 -15.96 42.10 -24.60
C GLN A 323 -16.40 40.71 -24.11
N ALA A 324 -16.79 40.57 -22.83
CA ALA A 324 -17.34 39.33 -22.29
C ALA A 324 -18.67 38.93 -22.97
N GLN A 325 -19.59 39.89 -23.17
CA GLN A 325 -20.84 39.61 -23.90
C GLN A 325 -20.59 39.22 -25.36
N GLN A 326 -19.66 39.88 -26.06
CA GLN A 326 -19.31 39.53 -27.45
C GLN A 326 -18.68 38.13 -27.55
N ALA A 327 -17.80 37.75 -26.63
CA ALA A 327 -17.23 36.40 -26.58
C ALA A 327 -18.32 35.33 -26.32
N GLN A 328 -19.25 35.60 -25.40
CA GLN A 328 -20.33 34.68 -25.06
C GLN A 328 -21.34 34.51 -26.21
N GLN A 329 -21.66 35.58 -26.93
CA GLN A 329 -22.48 35.53 -28.15
C GLN A 329 -21.79 34.77 -29.30
N ALA A 330 -20.48 34.96 -29.50
CA ALA A 330 -19.72 34.21 -30.50
C ALA A 330 -19.72 32.70 -30.19
N GLN A 331 -19.55 32.32 -28.92
CA GLN A 331 -19.57 30.93 -28.49
C GLN A 331 -20.95 30.26 -28.68
N GLN A 332 -22.04 30.98 -28.38
CA GLN A 332 -23.41 30.51 -28.65
C GLN A 332 -23.69 30.35 -30.15
N ALA A 333 -23.25 31.30 -30.98
CA ALA A 333 -23.39 31.20 -32.44
C ALA A 333 -22.64 29.98 -33.01
N GLN A 334 -21.44 29.68 -32.50
CA GLN A 334 -20.65 28.53 -32.93
C GLN A 334 -21.32 27.19 -32.52
N GLN A 335 -21.88 27.10 -31.31
CA GLN A 335 -22.64 25.92 -30.87
C GLN A 335 -23.91 25.72 -31.72
N ALA A 336 -24.64 26.79 -32.05
CA ALA A 336 -25.82 26.72 -32.91
C ALA A 336 -25.48 26.19 -34.32
N GLN A 337 -24.37 26.66 -34.92
CA GLN A 337 -23.89 26.16 -36.21
C GLN A 337 -23.50 24.68 -36.16
N GLN A 338 -22.83 24.23 -35.10
CA GLN A 338 -22.48 22.81 -34.92
C GLN A 338 -23.71 21.92 -34.78
N ALA A 339 -24.71 22.33 -33.99
CA ALA A 339 -25.97 21.60 -33.85
C ALA A 339 -26.73 21.51 -35.19
N GLN A 340 -26.74 22.60 -35.97
CA GLN A 340 -27.40 22.63 -37.28
C GLN A 340 -26.69 21.73 -38.31
N ALA A 341 -25.35 21.68 -38.29
CA ALA A 341 -24.56 20.76 -39.12
C ALA A 341 -24.80 19.28 -38.74
N GLN A 342 -24.86 18.96 -37.45
CA GLN A 342 -25.18 17.60 -36.97
C GLN A 342 -26.59 17.15 -37.40
N ALA A 343 -27.59 18.03 -37.29
CA ALA A 343 -28.95 17.75 -37.74
C ALA A 343 -29.02 17.49 -39.26
N GLN A 344 -28.28 18.28 -40.06
CA GLN A 344 -28.20 18.05 -41.52
C GLN A 344 -27.51 16.72 -41.86
N ALA A 345 -26.43 16.36 -41.17
CA ALA A 345 -25.75 15.07 -41.38
C ALA A 345 -26.66 13.88 -41.02
N GLN A 346 -27.41 13.95 -39.93
CA GLN A 346 -28.38 12.91 -39.56
C GLN A 346 -29.51 12.78 -40.59
N ALA A 347 -30.06 13.89 -41.08
CA ALA A 347 -31.08 13.88 -42.12
C ALA A 347 -30.58 13.26 -43.43
N GLN A 348 -29.33 13.56 -43.84
CA GLN A 348 -28.71 12.96 -45.02
C GLN A 348 -28.50 11.45 -44.85
N ALA A 349 -28.05 10.98 -43.68
CA ALA A 349 -27.87 9.55 -43.39
C ALA A 349 -29.21 8.78 -43.45
N GLN A 350 -30.28 9.35 -42.88
CA GLN A 350 -31.63 8.78 -42.95
C GLN A 350 -32.16 8.72 -44.40
N ALA A 351 -31.94 9.76 -45.20
CA ALA A 351 -32.31 9.78 -46.61
C ALA A 351 -31.57 8.71 -47.43
N GLN A 352 -30.29 8.48 -47.16
CA GLN A 352 -29.51 7.42 -47.81
C GLN A 352 -30.01 6.01 -47.42
N GLN A 353 -30.31 5.76 -46.13
CA GLN A 353 -30.91 4.49 -45.70
C GLN A 353 -32.28 4.25 -46.37
N ALA A 354 -33.12 5.28 -46.49
CA ALA A 354 -34.41 5.19 -47.17
C ALA A 354 -34.27 4.84 -48.67
N GLN A 355 -33.29 5.44 -49.37
CA GLN A 355 -33.00 5.09 -50.76
C GLN A 355 -32.49 3.65 -50.91
N GLN A 356 -31.59 3.20 -50.03
CA GLN A 356 -31.09 1.81 -50.04
C GLN A 356 -32.23 0.80 -49.80
N ALA A 357 -33.15 1.09 -48.87
CA ALA A 357 -34.32 0.27 -48.62
C ALA A 357 -35.27 0.20 -49.84
N GLN A 358 -35.50 1.31 -50.54
CA GLN A 358 -36.28 1.32 -51.79
C GLN A 358 -35.60 0.51 -52.91
N GLN A 359 -34.29 0.65 -53.09
CA GLN A 359 -33.54 -0.14 -54.07
C GLN A 359 -33.60 -1.64 -53.77
N ALA A 360 -33.48 -2.03 -52.50
CA ALA A 360 -33.64 -3.42 -52.07
C ALA A 360 -35.04 -3.98 -52.37
N GLN A 361 -36.11 -3.21 -52.10
CA GLN A 361 -37.48 -3.60 -52.46
C GLN A 361 -37.69 -3.72 -53.97
N GLN A 362 -37.14 -2.80 -54.78
CA GLN A 362 -37.22 -2.89 -56.24
C GLN A 362 -36.48 -4.12 -56.78
N ALA A 363 -35.29 -4.44 -56.26
CA ALA A 363 -34.56 -5.66 -56.62
C ALA A 363 -35.32 -6.93 -56.24
N GLN A 364 -36.01 -6.94 -55.09
CA GLN A 364 -36.86 -8.06 -54.66
C GLN A 364 -38.10 -8.21 -55.56
N LEU A 365 -38.76 -7.12 -55.95
CA LEU A 365 -39.87 -7.13 -56.90
C LEU A 365 -39.45 -7.62 -58.30
N GLN A 366 -38.27 -7.21 -58.78
CA GLN A 366 -37.73 -7.72 -60.05
C GLN A 366 -37.45 -9.23 -60.00
N ARG A 367 -36.90 -9.74 -58.89
CA ARG A 367 -36.72 -11.19 -58.68
C ARG A 367 -38.05 -11.96 -58.69
N LEU A 368 -39.09 -11.40 -58.07
CA LEU A 368 -40.44 -11.99 -58.08
C LEU A 368 -41.09 -11.94 -59.48
N GLN A 369 -40.87 -10.89 -60.26
CA GLN A 369 -41.38 -10.79 -61.64
C GLN A 369 -40.69 -11.77 -62.61
N GLN A 370 -39.42 -12.13 -62.37
CA GLN A 370 -38.72 -13.18 -63.10
C GLN A 370 -39.22 -14.60 -62.76
N GLN A 371 -39.97 -14.77 -61.67
CA GLN A 371 -40.62 -16.03 -61.30
C GLN A 371 -42.09 -16.07 -61.76
N ARG A 372 -42.33 -15.96 -63.07
CA ARG A 372 -43.64 -16.28 -63.65
C ARG A 372 -43.76 -17.79 -63.98
N PRO A 373 -44.87 -18.46 -63.62
CA PRO A 373 -45.06 -19.87 -63.94
C PRO A 373 -45.35 -20.08 -65.43
N VAL A 374 -44.82 -21.17 -65.98
CA VAL A 374 -45.16 -21.65 -67.33
C VAL A 374 -46.59 -22.18 -67.33
N VAL A 375 -47.41 -21.69 -68.27
CA VAL A 375 -48.81 -22.12 -68.44
C VAL A 375 -48.86 -23.45 -69.21
N LEU A 376 -49.53 -24.45 -68.64
CA LEU A 376 -49.85 -25.73 -69.29
C LEU A 376 -51.09 -25.61 -70.18
N GLN A 377 -51.09 -26.31 -71.33
CA GLN A 377 -52.29 -26.64 -72.12
C GLN A 377 -52.02 -27.91 -73.00
N PRO A 378 -53.04 -28.62 -73.56
CA PRO A 378 -53.47 -29.87 -72.92
C PRO A 378 -53.64 -31.10 -73.86
N ALA A 379 -54.19 -32.20 -73.30
CA ALA A 379 -54.61 -33.48 -73.92
C ALA A 379 -53.49 -34.55 -74.08
N ALA A 380 -53.74 -35.88 -74.10
CA ALA A 380 -55.00 -36.64 -74.10
C ALA A 380 -54.90 -38.05 -73.42
N PHE A 381 -56.08 -38.57 -73.06
CA PHE A 381 -56.52 -39.96 -72.81
C PHE A 381 -55.59 -41.21 -72.86
N LYS A 382 -55.78 -42.03 -71.79
CA LYS A 382 -56.04 -43.49 -71.71
C LYS A 382 -54.92 -44.57 -71.75
N SER A 383 -55.15 -45.58 -70.88
CA SER A 383 -54.64 -46.98 -70.84
C SER A 383 -53.13 -47.18 -70.68
N GLY A 384 -52.63 -48.15 -69.89
CA GLY A 384 -53.26 -49.16 -69.02
C GLY A 384 -52.25 -50.29 -68.70
N LEU A 385 -52.54 -51.18 -67.72
CA LEU A 385 -51.77 -52.41 -67.35
C LEU A 385 -50.39 -52.11 -66.67
N VAL A 386 -50.09 -52.39 -65.38
CA VAL A 386 -50.06 -53.67 -64.60
C VAL A 386 -49.23 -54.76 -65.30
N PRO A 387 -48.28 -55.51 -64.67
CA PRO A 387 -48.10 -55.81 -63.22
C PRO A 387 -46.67 -55.69 -62.59
N ASP A 388 -46.65 -55.86 -61.24
CA ASP A 388 -45.69 -56.56 -60.34
C ASP A 388 -44.17 -56.17 -60.27
N GLU A 389 -43.43 -56.38 -59.17
CA GLU A 389 -43.62 -57.28 -58.00
C GLU A 389 -42.96 -56.73 -56.69
N GLU A 390 -43.60 -56.96 -55.52
CA GLU A 390 -43.13 -57.13 -54.10
C GLU A 390 -41.91 -56.38 -53.47
N GLU A 391 -41.80 -56.15 -52.13
CA GLU A 391 -42.70 -56.36 -50.97
C GLU A 391 -42.43 -55.40 -49.77
N ARG A 392 -43.49 -55.18 -48.97
CA ARG A 392 -43.56 -55.00 -47.48
C ARG A 392 -43.11 -53.73 -46.71
N LYS A 393 -44.15 -53.18 -46.05
CA LYS A 393 -44.26 -52.69 -44.64
C LYS A 393 -43.54 -51.37 -44.27
N GLY A 394 -44.21 -50.38 -43.67
CA GLY A 394 -45.65 -50.23 -43.39
C GLY A 394 -45.96 -49.14 -42.35
N ILE A 395 -47.25 -48.78 -42.23
CA ILE A 395 -47.87 -47.94 -41.16
C ILE A 395 -47.47 -46.43 -41.26
N ARG A 396 -48.28 -45.56 -41.88
CA ARG A 396 -49.54 -44.91 -41.39
C ARG A 396 -49.34 -43.97 -40.17
N ASN A 397 -49.95 -42.78 -40.09
CA ASN A 397 -50.58 -41.92 -41.12
C ASN A 397 -50.94 -40.53 -40.51
N VAL A 398 -51.13 -39.51 -41.36
CA VAL A 398 -51.95 -38.25 -41.21
C VAL A 398 -51.91 -37.42 -39.89
N ASN A 399 -51.59 -36.11 -39.96
CA ASN A 399 -52.50 -34.95 -40.22
C ASN A 399 -53.60 -34.74 -39.15
N ALA A 400 -54.06 -33.52 -38.81
CA ALA A 400 -53.60 -32.14 -39.01
C ALA A 400 -54.53 -31.21 -38.16
N MET A 401 -54.38 -29.88 -38.28
CA MET A 401 -55.45 -28.83 -38.37
C MET A 401 -56.78 -28.98 -37.57
N GLN A 402 -57.41 -27.94 -36.98
CA GLN A 402 -57.36 -26.50 -37.25
C GLN A 402 -58.10 -25.68 -36.15
N ASN A 403 -57.95 -24.35 -36.19
CA ASN A 403 -58.61 -23.31 -35.37
C ASN A 403 -60.15 -23.39 -35.26
N VAL A 404 -60.72 -22.86 -34.16
CA VAL A 404 -61.95 -22.02 -34.14
C VAL A 404 -61.86 -20.88 -33.09
N HIS A 405 -62.54 -19.76 -33.35
CA HIS A 405 -62.59 -18.48 -32.61
C HIS A 405 -63.62 -18.40 -31.45
N ARG A 406 -63.66 -17.20 -30.81
CA ARG A 406 -64.76 -16.54 -30.03
C ARG A 406 -64.93 -16.90 -28.55
N GLN A 407 -65.45 -16.04 -27.66
CA GLN A 407 -65.51 -14.55 -27.52
C GLN A 407 -66.26 -14.24 -26.20
N VAL A 408 -65.95 -13.12 -25.50
CA VAL A 408 -66.83 -12.41 -24.52
C VAL A 408 -67.16 -13.16 -23.19
N SER A 409 -67.57 -12.56 -22.05
CA SER A 409 -67.14 -11.40 -21.22
C SER A 409 -67.96 -11.39 -19.90
N VAL A 410 -67.52 -10.61 -18.90
CA VAL A 410 -68.27 -10.02 -17.74
C VAL A 410 -68.72 -10.90 -16.53
N ALA A 411 -68.50 -10.34 -15.33
CA ALA A 411 -69.30 -10.44 -14.07
C ALA A 411 -69.40 -11.80 -13.31
N SER A 412 -69.65 -11.86 -11.98
CA SER A 412 -69.51 -10.91 -10.84
C SER A 412 -69.97 -11.62 -9.53
N GLU A 413 -69.32 -11.37 -8.38
CA GLU A 413 -69.91 -11.52 -7.00
C GLU A 413 -70.43 -12.96 -6.62
N ASP A 414 -70.74 -13.38 -5.38
CA ASP A 414 -70.56 -12.83 -4.04
C ASP A 414 -70.51 -13.96 -2.94
N ARG A 415 -69.74 -13.70 -1.87
CA ARG A 415 -70.02 -13.91 -0.41
C ARG A 415 -70.21 -15.27 0.35
N TYR A 416 -69.73 -15.19 1.61
CA TYR A 416 -69.94 -16.00 2.84
C TYR A 416 -69.62 -17.51 2.80
N GLY A 417 -68.97 -18.15 3.80
CA GLY A 417 -68.42 -17.75 5.12
C GLY A 417 -67.76 -18.99 5.77
N SER A 418 -67.37 -19.09 7.06
CA SER A 418 -67.14 -18.12 8.15
C SER A 418 -66.62 -18.88 9.39
N GLY A 419 -65.51 -18.49 10.05
CA GLY A 419 -64.97 -19.25 11.20
C GLY A 419 -63.74 -18.67 11.91
N SER A 420 -63.97 -18.07 13.09
CA SER A 420 -63.01 -17.74 14.16
C SER A 420 -63.71 -18.11 15.49
N PRO A 421 -63.03 -18.35 16.65
CA PRO A 421 -61.87 -17.60 17.20
C PRO A 421 -60.71 -18.56 17.64
N ALA A 422 -59.62 -18.21 18.35
CA ALA A 422 -59.46 -17.29 19.47
C ALA A 422 -58.00 -16.88 19.81
N THR A 423 -57.89 -15.81 20.61
CA THR A 423 -56.69 -15.28 21.28
C THR A 423 -56.17 -16.14 22.43
N PRO A 424 -54.85 -16.16 22.70
CA PRO A 424 -54.28 -16.51 24.00
C PRO A 424 -53.92 -15.26 24.86
N GLN A 425 -53.96 -15.44 26.18
CA GLN A 425 -53.78 -14.39 27.20
C GLN A 425 -52.33 -14.30 27.74
N LEU A 426 -52.07 -13.24 28.52
CA LEU A 426 -50.84 -12.98 29.29
C LEU A 426 -50.81 -13.70 30.66
N MET A 427 -49.62 -13.70 31.29
CA MET A 427 -49.27 -14.10 32.67
C MET A 427 -48.92 -15.59 32.91
N PRO A 428 -48.14 -15.94 33.96
CA PRO A 428 -46.83 -15.36 34.29
C PRO A 428 -45.77 -16.46 34.58
N MET A 429 -44.49 -16.23 34.24
CA MET A 429 -43.42 -17.19 34.54
C MET A 429 -42.81 -16.94 35.94
N HIS A 430 -43.00 -17.91 36.84
CA HIS A 430 -42.33 -17.93 38.14
C HIS A 430 -40.82 -18.16 38.04
N SER A 431 -40.09 -17.54 38.96
CA SER A 431 -38.64 -17.63 39.09
C SER A 431 -38.14 -19.05 39.38
N VAL A 432 -37.30 -19.59 38.50
CA VAL A 432 -36.30 -20.60 38.88
C VAL A 432 -34.92 -19.98 38.69
N SER A 433 -34.39 -19.42 39.77
CA SER A 433 -33.07 -18.80 39.83
C SER A 433 -31.97 -19.85 39.61
N ARG A 434 -31.48 -19.97 38.37
CA ARG A 434 -30.15 -20.52 38.09
C ARG A 434 -29.10 -19.44 38.39
N PRO A 435 -27.93 -19.80 38.95
CA PRO A 435 -26.96 -18.81 39.39
C PRO A 435 -26.47 -17.97 38.21
N VAL A 436 -26.48 -16.65 38.40
CA VAL A 436 -25.83 -15.71 37.49
C VAL A 436 -24.35 -16.07 37.44
N ARG A 437 -23.91 -16.70 36.34
CA ARG A 437 -22.50 -16.61 35.95
C ARG A 437 -22.25 -15.13 35.72
N ILE A 438 -21.50 -14.51 36.62
CA ILE A 438 -21.00 -13.15 36.44
C ILE A 438 -20.24 -13.17 35.13
N SER A 439 -20.81 -12.53 34.11
CA SER A 439 -20.12 -12.31 32.85
C SER A 439 -18.94 -11.40 33.18
N VAL A 440 -17.72 -11.94 33.14
CA VAL A 440 -16.51 -11.13 33.21
C VAL A 440 -16.55 -10.26 31.96
N GLN A 441 -16.91 -8.99 32.12
CA GLN A 441 -16.99 -8.07 31.00
C GLN A 441 -15.60 -7.99 30.35
N LYS A 442 -15.54 -8.29 29.05
CA LYS A 442 -14.32 -8.17 28.26
C LYS A 442 -13.77 -6.74 28.41
N PRO A 443 -12.45 -6.55 28.62
CA PRO A 443 -11.88 -5.24 28.87
C PRO A 443 -12.14 -4.30 27.68
N LEU A 444 -12.45 -3.05 27.99
CA LEU A 444 -12.70 -1.99 27.01
C LEU A 444 -11.37 -1.57 26.38
N LEU A 445 -11.36 -1.39 25.06
CA LEU A 445 -10.19 -0.93 24.30
C LEU A 445 -10.36 0.52 23.84
N TRP A 446 -11.54 0.88 23.34
CA TRP A 446 -11.90 2.27 23.01
C TRP A 446 -13.40 2.38 22.77
N THR A 447 -13.87 3.62 22.64
CA THR A 447 -15.25 3.97 22.29
C THR A 447 -15.30 4.91 21.09
N LEU A 448 -16.42 4.86 20.36
CA LEU A 448 -16.83 5.86 19.39
C LEU A 448 -18.19 6.42 19.80
N GLU A 449 -18.23 7.65 20.31
CA GLU A 449 -19.47 8.37 20.59
C GLU A 449 -19.92 9.11 19.33
N CYS A 450 -21.13 8.87 18.83
CA CYS A 450 -21.76 9.70 17.82
C CYS A 450 -22.12 11.05 18.43
N ILE A 451 -21.44 12.12 17.97
CA ILE A 451 -21.57 13.48 18.51
C ILE A 451 -22.39 14.41 17.61
N SER A 452 -22.52 14.08 16.32
CA SER A 452 -23.22 14.89 15.32
C SER A 452 -23.86 14.00 14.26
N SER A 453 -25.10 14.31 13.87
CA SER A 453 -25.83 13.64 12.78
C SER A 453 -26.76 14.65 12.11
N ARG A 454 -26.77 14.70 10.78
CA ARG A 454 -27.61 15.65 10.02
C ARG A 454 -29.11 15.36 10.07
N CYS A 455 -29.51 14.12 10.39
CA CYS A 455 -30.91 13.68 10.32
C CYS A 455 -31.42 13.01 11.60
N SER A 456 -30.63 12.98 12.69
CA SER A 456 -31.06 12.43 13.97
C SER A 456 -30.82 13.40 15.13
N SER A 457 -31.83 13.57 15.97
CA SER A 457 -31.73 14.39 17.18
C SER A 457 -31.06 13.59 18.30
N LEU A 458 -29.72 13.58 18.31
CA LEU A 458 -28.89 12.79 19.25
C LEU A 458 -29.12 13.09 20.74
N ILE A 459 -29.84 14.17 21.06
CA ILE A 459 -30.29 14.49 22.43
C ILE A 459 -31.42 13.58 22.92
N LEU A 460 -32.16 12.94 22.00
CA LEU A 460 -33.25 12.00 22.30
C LEU A 460 -32.75 10.56 22.49
N LEU A 461 -31.50 10.26 22.12
CA LEU A 461 -30.90 8.93 22.27
C LEU A 461 -30.14 8.81 23.61
N PRO A 462 -30.39 7.74 24.41
CA PRO A 462 -29.57 7.38 25.57
C PRO A 462 -28.07 7.24 25.22
N LYS A 463 -27.16 7.45 26.18
CA LYS A 463 -25.71 7.42 25.92
C LYS A 463 -25.26 6.08 25.35
N GLU A 464 -25.87 4.99 25.82
CA GLU A 464 -25.61 3.61 25.43
C GLU A 464 -25.99 3.32 23.96
N GLN A 465 -26.92 4.10 23.40
CA GLN A 465 -27.40 3.94 22.02
C GLN A 465 -26.61 4.77 20.99
N LYS A 466 -25.85 5.77 21.45
CA LYS A 466 -24.98 6.60 20.61
C LYS A 466 -23.49 6.30 20.76
N VAL A 467 -23.11 5.30 21.57
CA VAL A 467 -21.72 4.90 21.79
C VAL A 467 -21.49 3.46 21.33
N LEU A 468 -20.55 3.26 20.40
CA LEU A 468 -20.00 1.95 20.08
C LEU A 468 -18.79 1.69 20.98
N ALA A 469 -18.80 0.58 21.71
CA ALA A 469 -17.74 0.20 22.65
C ALA A 469 -16.98 -1.03 22.14
N HIS A 470 -15.71 -0.86 21.77
CA HIS A 470 -14.85 -1.94 21.29
C HIS A 470 -14.14 -2.64 22.45
N ARG A 471 -14.22 -3.98 22.51
CA ARG A 471 -13.74 -4.77 23.65
C ARG A 471 -12.86 -5.93 23.21
N ARG A 472 -11.87 -6.30 24.03
CA ARG A 472 -10.87 -7.32 23.69
C ARG A 472 -11.49 -8.71 23.60
N GLU A 473 -11.43 -9.33 22.42
CA GLU A 473 -11.97 -10.68 22.20
C GLU A 473 -10.91 -11.80 22.19
N GLY A 474 -9.61 -11.46 22.28
CA GLY A 474 -8.51 -12.44 22.22
C GLY A 474 -7.12 -11.87 22.53
N GLY A 475 -6.09 -12.58 22.04
CA GLY A 475 -4.68 -12.33 22.37
C GLY A 475 -4.10 -11.03 21.79
N SER A 476 -4.30 -10.76 20.50
CA SER A 476 -3.89 -9.50 19.86
C SER A 476 -4.95 -8.40 19.96
N LEU A 477 -4.56 -7.14 19.73
CA LEU A 477 -5.51 -6.04 19.57
C LEU A 477 -6.31 -6.22 18.27
N PRO A 478 -7.65 -6.37 18.32
CA PRO A 478 -8.45 -6.61 17.13
C PRO A 478 -8.85 -5.29 16.47
N ASN A 479 -8.82 -5.26 15.14
CA ASN A 479 -9.26 -4.09 14.35
C ASN A 479 -10.78 -3.89 14.49
N PHE A 480 -11.20 -2.66 14.74
CA PHE A 480 -12.60 -2.25 14.73
C PHE A 480 -13.00 -1.78 13.32
N ARG A 481 -14.13 -2.24 12.79
CA ARG A 481 -14.63 -1.85 11.45
C ARG A 481 -15.97 -1.11 11.55
N PHE A 482 -16.08 -0.01 10.83
CA PHE A 482 -17.30 0.80 10.72
C PHE A 482 -17.82 0.82 9.28
N GLY A 483 -19.14 0.83 9.13
CA GLY A 483 -19.83 0.87 7.83
C GLY A 483 -21.09 -0.01 7.84
N ARG A 484 -21.91 0.09 6.78
CA ARG A 484 -23.21 -0.62 6.68
C ARG A 484 -23.10 -2.15 6.75
N LEU A 485 -21.93 -2.74 6.51
CA LEU A 485 -21.72 -4.19 6.62
C LEU A 485 -21.47 -4.65 8.06
N PHE A 486 -21.00 -3.75 8.93
CA PHE A 486 -20.52 -4.11 10.28
C PHE A 486 -21.35 -3.49 11.41
N GLN A 487 -21.92 -2.30 11.18
CA GLN A 487 -22.62 -1.50 12.17
C GLN A 487 -24.01 -1.07 11.66
N ASP A 488 -24.69 -1.96 10.92
CA ASP A 488 -25.94 -1.69 10.20
C ASP A 488 -27.05 -1.10 11.11
N ASP A 489 -27.36 -1.79 12.22
CA ASP A 489 -28.39 -1.37 13.18
C ASP A 489 -28.05 -0.02 13.85
N PHE A 490 -26.78 0.18 14.21
CA PHE A 490 -26.32 1.45 14.77
C PHE A 490 -26.43 2.58 13.74
N CYS A 491 -26.05 2.32 12.49
CA CYS A 491 -26.14 3.29 11.40
C CYS A 491 -27.59 3.71 11.15
N ARG A 492 -28.57 2.78 11.14
CA ARG A 492 -29.99 3.14 11.04
C ARG A 492 -30.50 3.95 12.23
N LEU A 493 -29.97 3.70 13.44
CA LEU A 493 -30.37 4.42 14.65
C LEU A 493 -29.88 5.88 14.66
N VAL A 494 -28.66 6.14 14.20
CA VAL A 494 -28.08 7.49 14.13
C VAL A 494 -28.34 8.22 12.81
N LEU A 495 -28.73 7.51 11.75
CA LEU A 495 -29.16 8.03 10.44
C LEU A 495 -30.46 7.33 10.01
N PRO A 496 -31.63 7.79 10.48
CA PRO A 496 -32.93 7.24 10.08
C PRO A 496 -33.38 7.69 8.67
N ASP A 497 -32.62 8.60 8.03
CA ASP A 497 -32.84 9.01 6.64
C ASP A 497 -32.13 8.04 5.68
N ASP A 498 -32.90 7.34 4.85
CA ASP A 498 -32.39 6.32 3.91
C ASP A 498 -31.35 6.90 2.92
N HIS A 499 -31.48 8.17 2.53
CA HIS A 499 -30.57 8.79 1.57
C HIS A 499 -29.18 8.97 2.20
N LEU A 500 -29.07 9.57 3.38
CA LEU A 500 -27.81 9.69 4.12
C LEU A 500 -27.28 8.35 4.60
N PHE A 501 -28.15 7.43 5.05
CA PHE A 501 -27.75 6.07 5.39
C PHE A 501 -27.05 5.38 4.21
N HIS A 502 -27.57 5.52 2.99
CA HIS A 502 -26.93 4.96 1.79
C HIS A 502 -25.61 5.64 1.40
N GLN A 503 -25.36 6.88 1.82
CA GLN A 503 -24.04 7.54 1.65
C GLN A 503 -22.96 6.92 2.56
N VAL A 504 -23.32 6.20 3.63
CA VAL A 504 -22.36 5.40 4.39
C VAL A 504 -21.88 4.22 3.52
N SER A 505 -20.57 4.12 3.28
CA SER A 505 -19.98 3.00 2.56
C SER A 505 -20.18 1.66 3.29
N ARG A 506 -20.17 0.54 2.56
CA ARG A 506 -20.34 -0.82 3.15
C ARG A 506 -19.30 -1.08 4.24
N GLU A 507 -18.06 -0.74 3.94
CA GLU A 507 -16.96 -0.52 4.87
C GLU A 507 -16.53 0.94 4.67
N HIS A 508 -16.57 1.74 5.73
CA HIS A 508 -16.29 3.19 5.65
C HIS A 508 -14.94 3.53 6.27
N PHE A 509 -14.61 2.95 7.42
CA PHE A 509 -13.26 3.06 7.99
C PHE A 509 -12.96 1.88 8.90
N GLN A 510 -11.68 1.69 9.19
CA GLN A 510 -11.19 0.74 10.19
C GLN A 510 -10.34 1.49 11.21
N ILE A 511 -10.52 1.20 12.50
CA ILE A 511 -9.64 1.67 13.57
C ILE A 511 -8.81 0.49 14.06
N TRP A 512 -7.51 0.72 14.23
CA TRP A 512 -6.55 -0.25 14.72
C TRP A 512 -5.49 0.43 15.59
N ALA A 513 -4.68 -0.37 16.30
CA ALA A 513 -3.74 0.13 17.30
C ALA A 513 -2.47 -0.73 17.35
N GLU A 514 -1.33 -0.07 17.54
CA GLU A 514 -0.02 -0.71 17.73
C GLU A 514 0.42 -0.56 19.19
N GLU A 515 0.84 -1.66 19.83
CA GLU A 515 1.36 -1.63 21.20
C GLU A 515 2.75 -0.97 21.23
N TRP A 516 2.93 0.04 22.08
CA TRP A 516 4.22 0.71 22.26
C TRP A 516 5.18 -0.18 23.08
N PRO A 517 6.46 -0.34 22.69
CA PRO A 517 7.42 -1.19 23.39
C PRO A 517 7.62 -0.72 24.85
N SER A 518 7.50 -1.65 25.79
CA SER A 518 7.48 -1.34 27.22
C SER A 518 8.86 -0.88 27.76
N LEU A 519 8.91 0.35 28.28
CA LEU A 519 10.08 0.88 28.97
C LEU A 519 10.12 0.39 30.43
N PRO A 520 11.22 -0.25 30.89
CA PRO A 520 11.30 -0.83 32.23
C PRO A 520 11.61 0.22 33.33
N SER A 521 10.72 1.21 33.51
CA SER A 521 10.83 2.17 34.63
C SER A 521 9.54 2.93 34.99
N VAL A 522 8.52 2.97 34.12
CA VAL A 522 7.32 3.80 34.35
C VAL A 522 6.11 2.94 34.67
N ALA A 523 5.48 3.19 35.82
CA ALA A 523 4.21 2.58 36.18
C ALA A 523 3.06 3.28 35.43
N MET A 524 2.58 2.64 34.35
CA MET A 524 1.37 3.05 33.61
C MET A 524 0.13 2.32 34.14
N ALA A 525 -1.06 2.87 33.92
CA ALA A 525 -2.32 2.25 34.36
C ALA A 525 -2.92 1.30 33.30
N GLY A 526 -2.60 1.54 32.03
CA GLY A 526 -2.93 0.69 30.88
C GLY A 526 -1.73 0.44 29.95
N GLN A 527 -1.95 -0.33 28.89
CA GLN A 527 -0.94 -0.58 27.85
C GLN A 527 -0.86 0.63 26.90
N PRO A 528 0.28 1.35 26.81
CA PRO A 528 0.43 2.42 25.83
C PRO A 528 0.34 1.85 24.41
N CYS A 529 -0.51 2.46 23.60
CA CYS A 529 -0.69 2.13 22.18
C CYS A 529 -0.79 3.41 21.35
N THR A 530 -0.44 3.32 20.07
CA THR A 530 -0.76 4.39 19.12
C THR A 530 -1.89 3.95 18.21
N PHE A 531 -2.86 4.83 17.97
CA PHE A 531 -4.10 4.52 17.27
C PHE A 531 -4.14 5.11 15.87
N PHE A 532 -4.81 4.41 14.96
CA PHE A 532 -4.90 4.75 13.55
C PHE A 532 -6.32 4.58 13.03
N LEU A 533 -6.70 5.40 12.06
CA LEU A 533 -7.89 5.22 11.23
C LEU A 533 -7.50 5.07 9.77
N THR A 534 -7.85 3.95 9.16
CA THR A 534 -7.74 3.71 7.71
C THR A 534 -9.08 4.04 7.02
N ASN A 535 -9.09 4.98 6.07
CA ASN A 535 -10.28 5.33 5.32
C ASN A 535 -10.60 4.28 4.25
N TYR A 536 -11.84 3.78 4.25
CA TYR A 536 -12.39 2.93 3.19
C TYR A 536 -13.59 3.56 2.46
N GLY A 537 -14.01 4.77 2.88
CA GLY A 537 -15.18 5.48 2.38
C GLY A 537 -14.99 6.03 0.96
N THR A 538 -16.03 5.91 0.13
CA THR A 538 -16.02 6.32 -1.29
C THR A 538 -16.14 7.83 -1.52
N VAL A 539 -16.48 8.60 -0.50
CA VAL A 539 -16.55 10.08 -0.53
C VAL A 539 -15.38 10.69 0.26
N GLY A 540 -14.95 10.01 1.32
CA GLY A 540 -13.85 10.39 2.20
C GLY A 540 -14.26 10.43 3.67
N THR A 541 -13.26 10.38 4.55
CA THR A 541 -13.40 10.56 6.00
C THR A 541 -12.58 11.77 6.41
N ILE A 542 -13.05 12.61 7.33
CA ILE A 542 -12.25 13.69 7.93
C ILE A 542 -11.86 13.30 9.36
N VAL A 543 -10.61 13.51 9.75
CA VAL A 543 -10.08 13.23 11.10
C VAL A 543 -9.38 14.49 11.61
N ASP A 544 -9.90 15.10 12.67
CA ASP A 544 -9.37 16.34 13.26
C ASP A 544 -9.10 17.48 12.26
N GLY A 545 -9.95 17.57 11.22
CA GLY A 545 -9.83 18.55 10.14
C GLY A 545 -9.00 18.08 8.93
N VAL A 546 -8.26 16.98 9.04
CA VAL A 546 -7.50 16.36 7.93
C VAL A 546 -8.42 15.50 7.08
N MET A 547 -8.53 15.80 5.79
CA MET A 547 -9.37 15.04 4.85
C MET A 547 -8.62 13.82 4.30
N LEU A 548 -9.19 12.63 4.51
CA LEU A 548 -8.80 11.38 3.88
C LEU A 548 -9.75 11.12 2.70
N ASP A 549 -9.32 11.49 1.49
CA ASP A 549 -10.12 11.43 0.26
C ASP A 549 -9.93 10.14 -0.56
N ALA A 550 -8.81 9.45 -0.39
CA ALA A 550 -8.51 8.19 -1.06
C ALA A 550 -8.68 6.97 -0.14
N ARG A 551 -8.94 5.81 -0.75
CA ARG A 551 -9.11 4.54 -0.06
C ARG A 551 -7.74 4.01 0.39
N GLY A 552 -7.63 3.59 1.65
CA GLY A 552 -6.37 3.13 2.25
C GLY A 552 -5.50 4.24 2.84
N GLN A 553 -5.85 5.53 2.70
CA GLN A 553 -5.20 6.61 3.45
C GLN A 553 -5.46 6.46 4.95
N GLU A 554 -4.48 6.85 5.76
CA GLU A 554 -4.51 6.70 7.20
C GLU A 554 -4.29 8.03 7.93
N ALA A 555 -4.95 8.18 9.08
CA ALA A 555 -4.69 9.25 10.05
C ALA A 555 -4.35 8.64 11.41
N ARG A 556 -3.50 9.33 12.18
CA ARG A 556 -3.37 9.09 13.62
C ARG A 556 -4.68 9.45 14.31
N LEU A 557 -5.03 8.70 15.35
CA LEU A 557 -6.11 9.03 16.28
C LEU A 557 -5.52 9.26 17.66
N HIS A 558 -6.01 10.30 18.33
CA HIS A 558 -5.73 10.60 19.71
C HIS A 558 -7.00 10.51 20.56
N ASN A 559 -6.84 10.37 21.87
CA ASN A 559 -7.96 10.42 22.79
C ASN A 559 -8.72 11.75 22.66
N GLY A 560 -9.97 11.70 22.18
CA GLY A 560 -10.80 12.87 21.88
C GLY A 560 -10.91 13.25 20.39
N SER A 561 -10.16 12.60 19.49
CA SER A 561 -10.20 12.87 18.04
C SER A 561 -11.61 12.80 17.46
N VAL A 562 -11.92 13.71 16.53
CA VAL A 562 -13.20 13.81 15.83
C VAL A 562 -13.10 13.22 14.42
N ILE A 563 -13.96 12.26 14.14
CA ILE A 563 -14.02 11.49 12.88
C ILE A 563 -15.35 11.79 12.18
N GLY A 564 -15.33 12.51 11.05
CA GLY A 564 -16.51 12.83 10.26
C GLY A 564 -16.61 12.03 8.96
N LEU A 565 -17.78 11.47 8.67
CA LEU A 565 -18.08 10.84 7.38
C LEU A 565 -18.54 11.92 6.40
N LEU A 566 -17.90 12.02 5.24
CA LEU A 566 -18.24 13.02 4.22
C LEU A 566 -19.34 12.51 3.30
N GLY A 567 -20.31 13.37 3.04
CA GLY A 567 -21.45 13.12 2.15
C GLY A 567 -21.44 14.11 0.98
N ARG A 568 -21.99 13.69 -0.16
CA ARG A 568 -22.11 14.51 -1.37
C ARG A 568 -23.37 15.37 -1.28
N VAL A 569 -23.21 16.67 -1.45
CA VAL A 569 -24.31 17.65 -1.44
C VAL A 569 -24.23 18.50 -2.70
N ILE A 570 -25.31 18.56 -3.47
CA ILE A 570 -25.41 19.40 -4.67
C ILE A 570 -25.82 20.81 -4.24
N VAL A 571 -25.09 21.81 -4.71
CA VAL A 571 -25.37 23.24 -4.48
C VAL A 571 -25.31 24.03 -5.79
N GLU A 572 -25.87 25.24 -5.82
CA GLU A 572 -25.71 26.15 -6.95
C GLU A 572 -24.23 26.54 -7.10
N GLY A 573 -23.56 25.90 -8.07
CA GLY A 573 -22.12 26.06 -8.31
C GLY A 573 -21.33 24.75 -8.36
N GLY A 574 -21.87 23.61 -7.89
CA GLY A 574 -21.21 22.31 -8.00
C GLY A 574 -21.58 21.28 -6.93
N GLU A 575 -20.76 20.24 -6.80
CA GLU A 575 -20.86 19.23 -5.74
C GLU A 575 -19.91 19.59 -4.59
N MET A 576 -20.42 19.68 -3.36
CA MET A 576 -19.62 19.82 -2.15
C MET A 576 -19.60 18.53 -1.33
N LYS A 577 -18.44 18.21 -0.74
CA LYS A 577 -18.30 17.17 0.29
C LYS A 577 -18.43 17.83 1.66
N LEU A 578 -19.36 17.36 2.50
CA LEU A 578 -19.54 17.90 3.86
C LEU A 578 -19.80 16.77 4.88
N PRO A 579 -19.36 16.90 6.14
CA PRO A 579 -19.62 15.88 7.17
C PRO A 579 -21.12 15.77 7.46
N PHE A 580 -21.65 14.54 7.46
CA PHE A 580 -23.07 14.24 7.75
C PHE A 580 -23.30 13.38 8.99
N LEU A 581 -22.25 12.70 9.46
CA LEU A 581 -22.22 11.93 10.71
C LEU A 581 -20.81 12.09 11.30
N GLU A 582 -20.70 12.40 12.60
CA GLU A 582 -19.41 12.62 13.26
C GLU A 582 -19.33 11.86 14.58
N PHE A 583 -18.15 11.30 14.83
CA PHE A 583 -17.79 10.51 16.00
C PHE A 583 -16.69 11.17 16.80
N ARG A 584 -16.68 10.96 18.13
CA ARG A 584 -15.53 11.20 18.99
C ARG A 584 -14.92 9.85 19.38
N PHE A 585 -13.63 9.68 19.11
CA PHE A 585 -12.83 8.57 19.64
C PHE A 585 -12.48 8.83 21.12
N GLY A 586 -12.61 7.81 21.97
CA GLY A 586 -12.36 7.98 23.40
C GLY A 586 -11.82 6.73 24.11
N LEU A 587 -10.84 6.94 24.97
CA LEU A 587 -10.20 5.92 25.81
C LEU A 587 -10.70 5.90 27.26
N GLU A 588 -11.78 6.63 27.58
CA GLU A 588 -12.37 6.66 28.93
C GLU A 588 -12.75 5.24 29.40
N GLY A 589 -12.11 4.77 30.48
CA GLY A 589 -12.31 3.42 31.01
C GLY A 589 -11.65 2.29 30.21
N SER A 590 -10.77 2.61 29.27
CA SER A 590 -9.97 1.64 28.52
C SER A 590 -8.88 0.98 29.37
N VAL A 591 -8.41 -0.19 28.95
CA VAL A 591 -7.14 -0.79 29.41
C VAL A 591 -5.93 -0.37 28.57
N LEU A 592 -6.14 0.49 27.57
CA LEU A 592 -5.11 1.09 26.72
C LEU A 592 -4.97 2.58 27.03
N GLU A 593 -3.76 3.11 26.85
CA GLU A 593 -3.46 4.54 26.96
C GLU A 593 -2.92 5.06 25.62
N ASP A 594 -3.11 6.36 25.36
CA ASP A 594 -2.59 7.06 24.17
C ASP A 594 -1.09 7.31 24.32
N ALA A 595 -0.28 6.58 23.55
CA ALA A 595 1.17 6.67 23.61
C ALA A 595 1.72 8.07 23.25
N ASP A 596 1.04 8.77 22.33
CA ASP A 596 1.45 10.11 21.89
C ASP A 596 1.10 11.15 22.97
N GLU A 597 -0.05 11.03 23.64
CA GLU A 597 -0.41 11.87 24.79
C GLU A 597 0.55 11.66 25.97
N ILE A 598 0.94 10.40 26.25
CA ILE A 598 1.95 10.07 27.25
C ILE A 598 3.28 10.74 26.91
N TYR A 599 3.77 10.59 25.68
CA TYR A 599 5.04 11.15 25.21
C TYR A 599 5.06 12.69 25.34
N GLU A 600 3.99 13.35 24.89
CA GLU A 600 3.77 14.79 25.06
C GLU A 600 3.73 15.21 26.54
N SER A 601 3.14 14.40 27.41
CA SER A 601 3.13 14.67 28.87
C SER A 601 4.52 14.57 29.50
N MET A 602 5.37 13.65 29.02
CA MET A 602 6.77 13.51 29.46
C MET A 602 7.59 14.73 29.03
N LEU A 603 7.47 15.15 27.77
CA LEU A 603 8.08 16.38 27.25
C LEU A 603 7.67 17.61 28.08
N LYS A 604 6.37 17.78 28.36
CA LYS A 604 5.84 18.90 29.16
C LYS A 604 6.24 18.85 30.64
N ARG A 605 6.49 17.66 31.20
CA ARG A 605 7.06 17.51 32.56
C ARG A 605 8.53 17.91 32.61
N SER A 606 9.30 17.61 31.57
CA SER A 606 10.69 18.08 31.42
C SER A 606 10.78 19.61 31.29
N ALA A 607 9.79 20.25 30.66
CA ALA A 607 9.78 21.67 30.33
C ALA A 607 9.28 22.64 31.44
N ARG A 608 9.17 22.22 32.71
CA ARG A 608 8.67 23.11 33.78
C ARG A 608 9.71 24.17 34.21
N PRO A 609 9.37 25.49 34.22
CA PRO A 609 10.29 26.51 34.71
C PRO A 609 10.50 26.42 36.23
N VAL A 610 11.74 26.65 36.67
CA VAL A 610 12.08 26.81 38.09
C VAL A 610 11.37 28.06 38.65
N PRO A 611 10.72 28.02 39.83
CA PRO A 611 10.05 29.19 40.40
C PRO A 611 11.04 30.31 40.73
N ARG A 612 10.70 31.55 40.33
CA ARG A 612 11.51 32.76 40.62
C ARG A 612 11.60 33.03 42.13
N ARG A 613 12.82 33.27 42.63
CA ARG A 613 13.07 33.74 44.00
C ARG A 613 12.67 35.21 44.19
N SER A 614 12.23 35.55 45.40
CA SER A 614 12.07 36.92 45.93
C SER A 614 13.40 37.52 46.45
N PRO A 615 13.54 38.85 46.66
CA PRO A 615 14.75 39.55 46.20
C PRO A 615 15.68 40.22 47.23
N SER A 616 17.00 40.24 46.89
CA SER A 616 18.01 41.31 47.16
C SER A 616 18.42 41.61 48.63
N PRO A 617 19.47 42.43 48.93
CA PRO A 617 20.46 43.14 48.08
C PRO A 617 21.95 42.75 48.36
N GLY A 618 22.94 43.00 47.51
CA GLY A 618 23.46 44.32 47.10
C GLY A 618 24.80 44.27 46.29
N PRO A 619 25.41 45.42 45.91
CA PRO A 619 26.28 45.59 44.72
C PRO A 619 27.79 45.87 45.06
N PRO A 620 28.77 46.10 44.12
CA PRO A 620 28.63 46.74 42.80
C PRO A 620 29.53 46.30 41.58
N GLN A 621 29.23 46.99 40.47
CA GLN A 621 29.73 47.04 39.07
C GLN A 621 31.21 47.50 38.88
N PRO A 622 31.85 47.52 37.66
CA PRO A 622 31.24 47.73 36.31
C PRO A 622 31.85 47.10 35.00
N ARG A 623 30.95 46.93 33.99
CA ARG A 623 31.02 47.17 32.51
C ARG A 623 32.24 46.67 31.68
N LYS A 624 32.13 46.22 30.41
CA LYS A 624 31.27 46.62 29.26
C LYS A 624 31.03 45.45 28.26
N GLU A 625 30.04 45.62 27.35
CA GLU A 625 29.95 45.23 25.90
C GLU A 625 30.52 43.85 25.42
N SER A 626 29.92 43.03 24.53
CA SER A 626 28.72 43.12 23.66
C SER A 626 28.39 41.77 22.94
N GLU A 627 27.16 41.63 22.40
CA GLU A 627 26.71 40.76 21.27
C GLU A 627 26.51 39.20 21.35
N MET A 628 25.22 38.79 21.21
CA MET A 628 24.68 37.67 20.38
C MET A 628 24.98 36.19 20.82
N PRO A 629 24.39 35.11 20.21
CA PRO A 629 23.23 34.44 20.84
C PRO A 629 23.30 32.89 21.00
N GLU A 630 22.30 32.38 21.73
CA GLU A 630 21.76 31.00 21.87
C GLU A 630 22.45 29.77 21.19
N SER A 631 22.59 28.69 21.97
CA SER A 631 22.47 27.31 21.46
C SER A 631 21.90 26.35 22.51
N CYS A 632 20.81 25.63 22.19
CA CYS A 632 20.21 24.62 23.06
C CYS A 632 20.93 23.25 22.95
N GLY A 633 21.25 22.63 24.08
CA GLY A 633 21.72 21.24 24.14
C GLY A 633 20.57 20.25 24.30
N VAL A 634 20.67 19.08 23.66
CA VAL A 634 19.73 17.96 23.79
C VAL A 634 20.52 16.70 24.15
N SER A 635 20.16 16.04 25.25
CA SER A 635 20.75 14.78 25.69
C SER A 635 19.83 13.59 25.38
N ILE A 636 20.39 12.53 24.81
CA ILE A 636 19.68 11.29 24.45
C ILE A 636 19.97 10.20 25.51
N PRO A 637 18.98 9.39 25.95
CA PRO A 637 19.24 8.30 26.88
C PRO A 637 20.07 7.19 26.20
N GLY A 638 21.35 7.06 26.57
CA GLY A 638 22.22 6.04 25.98
C GLY A 638 23.72 6.14 26.29
N GLY A 639 24.16 7.05 27.18
CA GLY A 639 25.58 7.19 27.53
C GLY A 639 26.46 7.87 26.48
N VAL A 640 25.85 8.52 25.47
CA VAL A 640 26.56 9.22 24.40
C VAL A 640 26.47 10.73 24.63
N SER A 641 27.53 11.32 25.19
CA SER A 641 27.64 12.78 25.33
C SER A 641 28.04 13.42 24.00
N PHE A 642 27.38 14.52 23.63
CA PHE A 642 27.81 15.40 22.54
C PHE A 642 27.70 16.87 22.95
N VAL A 643 28.82 17.57 22.80
CA VAL A 643 28.99 19.04 22.71
C VAL A 643 28.00 19.88 23.52
N GLY A 644 28.35 20.14 24.78
CA GLY A 644 27.73 21.16 25.61
C GLY A 644 28.41 21.28 26.98
N ALA A 645 29.26 22.31 27.13
CA ALA A 645 29.82 22.90 28.37
C ALA A 645 30.45 22.03 29.49
N ASP A 646 30.21 20.72 29.58
CA ASP A 646 30.45 19.89 30.77
C ASP A 646 31.22 18.58 30.45
N VAL A 647 32.15 18.64 29.50
CA VAL A 647 33.12 17.58 29.19
C VAL A 647 34.56 18.10 29.32
N GLU A 648 35.47 17.26 29.79
CA GLU A 648 36.91 17.53 29.79
C GLU A 648 37.53 16.84 28.56
N PRO A 649 37.82 17.56 27.47
CA PRO A 649 38.14 16.93 26.19
C PRO A 649 39.54 16.31 26.21
N ILE A 650 39.65 15.07 25.72
CA ILE A 650 40.91 14.32 25.60
C ILE A 650 41.29 14.07 24.13
N PHE A 651 40.36 14.25 23.20
CA PHE A 651 40.65 14.36 21.77
C PHE A 651 39.64 15.27 21.06
N VAL A 652 40.00 15.70 19.85
CA VAL A 652 39.13 16.40 18.92
C VAL A 652 39.16 15.73 17.54
N LEU A 653 38.01 15.70 16.86
CA LEU A 653 37.94 15.42 15.42
C LEU A 653 37.69 16.73 14.66
N GLU A 654 38.60 17.10 13.76
CA GLU A 654 38.43 18.21 12.83
C GLU A 654 37.74 17.72 11.55
N VAL A 655 36.50 18.17 11.31
CA VAL A 655 35.67 17.71 10.21
C VAL A 655 35.88 18.57 8.95
N GLY A 656 36.34 17.96 7.86
CA GLY A 656 36.53 18.61 6.57
C GLY A 656 36.05 17.75 5.40
N GLY A 657 36.35 18.20 4.17
CA GLY A 657 35.97 17.50 2.94
C GLY A 657 35.01 18.28 2.05
N THR A 658 34.78 17.76 0.84
CA THR A 658 33.96 18.43 -0.19
C THR A 658 32.47 18.48 0.16
N ALA A 659 32.02 17.60 1.05
CA ALA A 659 30.67 17.58 1.62
C ALA A 659 30.42 18.69 2.68
N VAL A 660 31.47 19.26 3.27
CA VAL A 660 31.36 20.17 4.43
C VAL A 660 31.07 21.61 3.97
N ARG A 661 30.13 22.26 4.65
CA ARG A 661 29.59 23.61 4.34
C ARG A 661 29.49 24.54 5.54
N GLY A 662 29.41 24.04 6.78
CA GLY A 662 29.29 24.88 7.98
C GLY A 662 30.53 25.75 8.26
N PRO A 663 30.44 26.76 9.14
CA PRO A 663 31.57 27.61 9.53
C PRO A 663 32.62 26.81 10.33
N TRP A 664 33.89 27.22 10.30
CA TRP A 664 35.03 26.44 10.84
C TRP A 664 34.85 26.09 12.32
N GLU A 665 34.36 27.05 13.09
CA GLU A 665 34.10 27.00 14.51
C GLU A 665 33.12 25.86 14.89
N GLN A 666 32.27 25.42 13.96
CA GLN A 666 31.31 24.33 14.17
C GLN A 666 31.82 22.95 13.71
N ARG A 667 33.00 22.87 13.09
CA ARG A 667 33.56 21.64 12.49
C ARG A 667 34.36 20.76 13.46
N HIS A 668 34.21 20.97 14.77
CA HIS A 668 34.99 20.28 15.78
C HIS A 668 34.10 19.36 16.63
N VAL A 669 34.48 18.08 16.74
CA VAL A 669 33.88 17.14 17.70
C VAL A 669 34.85 16.97 18.87
N LEU A 670 34.61 17.71 19.95
CA LEU A 670 35.31 17.54 21.23
C LEU A 670 34.71 16.36 22.00
N HIS A 671 35.55 15.46 22.49
CA HIS A 671 35.11 14.28 23.26
C HIS A 671 36.01 13.98 24.47
N GLY A 672 35.39 13.50 25.55
CA GLY A 672 36.05 13.17 26.80
C GLY A 672 35.08 12.85 27.94
N PRO A 673 35.59 12.53 29.14
CA PRO A 673 34.76 12.29 30.33
C PRO A 673 33.98 13.54 30.75
N SER A 674 32.92 13.33 31.53
CA SER A 674 32.08 14.42 32.05
C SER A 674 32.84 15.23 33.11
N ALA A 675 32.88 16.54 32.95
CA ALA A 675 33.57 17.46 33.85
C ALA A 675 32.95 17.45 35.26
N SER A 676 31.62 17.34 35.36
CA SER A 676 30.91 17.18 36.63
C SER A 676 31.16 15.82 37.31
N ALA A 677 31.49 14.76 36.54
CA ALA A 677 31.94 13.48 37.10
C ALA A 677 33.39 13.55 37.62
N CYS A 678 34.31 14.16 36.86
CA CYS A 678 35.70 14.39 37.30
C CYS A 678 35.77 15.26 38.57
N ALA A 679 34.89 16.25 38.71
CA ALA A 679 34.84 17.13 39.87
C ALA A 679 34.35 16.46 41.17
N ALA A 680 33.66 15.31 41.08
CA ALA A 680 33.04 14.64 42.23
C ALA A 680 34.01 13.78 43.06
N ALA A 681 35.16 13.39 42.51
CA ALA A 681 36.12 12.49 43.15
C ALA A 681 37.58 12.84 42.78
N PRO A 682 38.23 13.79 43.48
CA PRO A 682 39.62 14.15 43.19
C PRO A 682 40.56 12.95 43.39
N GLY A 683 41.16 12.48 42.28
CA GLY A 683 42.04 11.31 42.25
C GLY A 683 41.41 10.03 41.67
N CYS A 684 40.17 10.09 41.16
CA CYS A 684 39.56 9.01 40.40
C CYS A 684 39.27 9.50 38.97
N GLU A 685 39.98 8.99 37.97
CA GLU A 685 39.67 9.30 36.57
C GLU A 685 38.33 8.66 36.20
N ALA A 686 37.38 9.47 35.74
CA ALA A 686 36.09 8.97 35.28
C ALA A 686 36.25 8.36 33.88
N PRO A 687 35.85 7.11 33.64
CA PRO A 687 36.13 6.41 32.38
C PRO A 687 35.46 7.12 31.21
N CYS A 688 36.22 7.35 30.13
CA CYS A 688 35.69 8.02 28.94
C CYS A 688 34.64 7.13 28.22
N PRO A 689 33.40 7.60 28.00
CA PRO A 689 32.40 6.84 27.24
C PRO A 689 32.79 6.72 25.76
N PRO A 690 32.35 5.69 25.03
CA PRO A 690 32.64 5.56 23.60
C PRO A 690 31.95 6.66 22.79
N LEU A 691 32.69 7.29 21.88
CA LEU A 691 32.15 8.23 20.91
C LEU A 691 31.45 7.46 19.79
N LEU A 692 30.19 7.76 19.51
CA LEU A 692 29.41 7.15 18.42
C LEU A 692 28.99 8.21 17.41
N LEU A 693 29.40 8.08 16.15
CA LEU A 693 29.10 9.05 15.09
C LEU A 693 28.31 8.38 13.95
N GLY A 694 27.21 8.99 13.53
CA GLY A 694 26.34 8.56 12.43
C GLY A 694 25.14 9.49 12.26
N SER A 695 24.16 9.12 11.43
CA SER A 695 22.98 9.98 11.18
C SER A 695 22.08 10.20 12.42
N LEU A 696 22.27 9.44 13.51
CA LEU A 696 21.61 9.72 14.79
C LEU A 696 21.99 11.09 15.38
N GLN A 697 23.13 11.67 15.00
CA GLN A 697 23.49 13.07 15.32
C GLN A 697 23.06 14.06 14.23
N ALA A 698 21.89 13.85 13.60
CA ALA A 698 21.39 14.67 12.49
C ALA A 698 21.52 16.19 12.74
N GLY A 699 21.17 16.67 13.93
CA GLY A 699 21.26 18.10 14.26
C GLY A 699 22.68 18.69 14.30
N PHE A 700 23.72 17.87 14.47
CA PHE A 700 25.12 18.29 14.29
C PHE A 700 25.48 18.32 12.80
N TRP A 701 25.19 17.23 12.08
CA TRP A 701 25.53 17.11 10.66
C TRP A 701 24.79 18.13 9.79
N GLN A 702 23.54 18.47 10.09
CA GLN A 702 22.76 19.52 9.42
C GLN A 702 23.38 20.92 9.52
N ARG A 703 24.26 21.17 10.49
CA ARG A 703 24.99 22.45 10.61
C ARG A 703 26.26 22.49 9.76
N ILE A 704 26.88 21.34 9.49
CA ILE A 704 28.21 21.28 8.89
C ILE A 704 28.30 20.55 7.55
N LEU A 705 27.37 19.68 7.19
CA LEU A 705 27.32 19.00 5.89
C LEU A 705 26.31 19.67 4.96
N ASN A 706 26.42 19.42 3.66
CA ASN A 706 25.31 19.64 2.73
C ASN A 706 24.20 18.60 2.96
N ASP A 707 22.95 18.93 2.61
CA ASP A 707 21.78 18.10 2.90
C ASP A 707 21.90 16.68 2.31
N GLU A 708 22.43 16.56 1.08
CA GLU A 708 22.65 15.27 0.42
C GLU A 708 23.58 14.34 1.21
N ALA A 709 24.69 14.87 1.75
CA ALA A 709 25.74 14.10 2.41
C ALA A 709 25.28 13.41 3.71
N ILE A 710 24.27 13.98 4.39
CA ILE A 710 23.75 13.47 5.66
C ILE A 710 23.02 12.13 5.46
N HIS A 711 22.35 11.96 4.33
CA HIS A 711 21.61 10.74 3.99
C HIS A 711 22.51 9.52 3.76
N PHE A 712 23.81 9.72 3.49
CA PHE A 712 24.79 8.63 3.33
C PHE A 712 25.47 8.21 4.65
N LEU A 713 25.09 8.83 5.79
CA LEU A 713 25.54 8.38 7.10
C LEU A 713 24.64 7.28 7.64
N ALA A 714 25.17 6.07 7.86
CA ALA A 714 24.49 5.05 8.66
C ALA A 714 24.14 5.59 10.07
N PRO A 715 23.06 5.11 10.73
CA PRO A 715 22.64 5.59 12.05
C PRO A 715 23.75 5.59 13.09
N ARG A 716 24.56 4.52 13.10
CA ARG A 716 25.87 4.44 13.75
C ARG A 716 26.86 4.11 12.64
N HIS A 717 27.65 5.08 12.20
CA HIS A 717 28.59 4.92 11.10
C HIS A 717 29.95 4.43 11.61
N LEU A 718 30.42 5.01 12.72
CA LEU A 718 31.65 4.62 13.38
C LEU A 718 31.57 4.79 14.89
N GLN A 719 32.53 4.17 15.57
CA GLN A 719 32.75 4.28 17.01
C GLN A 719 34.22 4.55 17.29
N ILE A 720 34.53 5.40 18.27
CA ILE A 720 35.87 5.52 18.85
C ILE A 720 35.77 5.15 20.32
N GLU A 721 36.46 4.07 20.70
CA GLU A 721 36.61 3.60 22.09
C GLU A 721 37.95 4.09 22.65
N VAL A 722 38.00 4.34 23.96
CA VAL A 722 39.22 4.76 24.67
C VAL A 722 39.64 3.63 25.59
N GLU A 723 40.84 3.09 25.39
CA GLU A 723 41.44 2.09 26.28
C GLU A 723 42.44 2.79 27.20
N GLU A 724 42.10 2.86 28.50
CA GLU A 724 42.95 3.39 29.57
C GLU A 724 43.91 2.28 30.04
N ALA A 725 45.08 2.21 29.41
CA ALA A 725 46.21 1.35 29.80
C ALA A 725 47.38 2.20 30.34
N ALA A 726 48.59 1.64 30.40
CA ALA A 726 49.78 2.41 30.80
C ALA A 726 50.09 3.60 29.86
N GLU A 727 49.59 3.53 28.63
CA GLU A 727 49.47 4.62 27.66
C GLU A 727 48.03 4.61 27.15
N ARG A 728 47.43 5.78 26.93
CA ARG A 728 46.07 5.92 26.40
C ARG A 728 46.03 5.46 24.94
N ARG A 729 45.00 4.69 24.56
CA ARG A 729 44.80 4.25 23.16
C ARG A 729 43.39 4.56 22.68
N PHE A 730 43.29 4.88 21.39
CA PHE A 730 42.03 5.19 20.73
C PHE A 730 41.76 4.16 19.64
N LEU A 731 40.61 3.50 19.73
CA LEU A 731 40.25 2.40 18.85
C LEU A 731 39.04 2.81 17.99
N LEU A 732 39.30 3.10 16.72
CA LEU A 732 38.26 3.26 15.71
C LEU A 732 37.67 1.90 15.35
N ARG A 733 36.35 1.81 15.32
CA ARG A 733 35.61 0.69 14.74
C ARG A 733 34.63 1.21 13.70
N ASN A 734 34.64 0.58 12.51
CA ASN A 734 33.60 0.82 11.52
C ASN A 734 32.31 0.08 11.93
N LEU A 735 31.20 0.81 12.04
CA LEU A 735 29.88 0.26 12.36
C LEU A 735 28.92 0.28 11.16
N SER A 736 29.42 0.66 9.99
CA SER A 736 28.65 0.67 8.74
C SER A 736 29.15 -0.37 7.76
N SER A 737 28.26 -0.80 6.86
CA SER A 737 28.60 -1.62 5.70
C SER A 737 29.45 -0.89 4.65
N MET A 738 29.64 0.44 4.78
CA MET A 738 30.52 1.22 3.93
C MET A 738 31.94 1.19 4.51
N PRO A 739 32.98 0.78 3.75
CA PRO A 739 34.33 0.73 4.28
C PRO A 739 34.87 2.15 4.51
N LEU A 740 35.25 2.45 5.76
CA LEU A 740 36.02 3.65 6.08
C LEU A 740 37.40 3.55 5.42
N ARG A 741 37.97 4.67 4.97
CA ARG A 741 39.39 4.73 4.63
C ARG A 741 40.11 5.48 5.72
N VAL A 742 41.20 4.92 6.25
CA VAL A 742 42.04 5.58 7.24
C VAL A 742 43.40 5.81 6.62
N GLU A 743 43.91 7.04 6.69
CA GLU A 743 45.25 7.40 6.27
C GLU A 743 46.05 7.77 7.51
N GLY A 744 47.10 7.00 7.79
CA GLY A 744 47.98 7.21 8.95
C GLY A 744 48.87 8.43 8.80
N ALA A 745 49.18 9.09 9.91
CA ALA A 745 50.14 10.20 9.94
C ALA A 745 51.56 9.73 9.48
N PRO A 746 52.24 10.45 8.55
CA PRO A 746 53.51 10.01 7.99
C PRO A 746 54.69 10.34 8.93
N GLU A 747 55.01 9.46 9.88
CA GLU A 747 56.18 9.66 10.75
C GLU A 747 57.51 9.36 10.05
N ASP A 748 57.58 8.38 9.13
CA ASP A 748 58.82 7.97 8.43
C ASP A 748 58.62 7.69 6.91
N GLY A 749 57.82 8.52 6.23
CA GLY A 749 57.76 8.55 4.76
C GLY A 749 56.98 7.43 4.06
N GLY A 750 56.33 6.54 4.82
CA GLY A 750 55.32 5.61 4.31
C GLY A 750 53.91 6.10 4.59
N HIS A 751 53.07 6.28 3.55
CA HIS A 751 51.64 6.52 3.74
C HIS A 751 50.91 5.17 3.87
N GLU A 752 50.61 4.75 5.10
CA GLU A 752 49.73 3.61 5.34
C GLU A 752 48.27 4.05 5.18
N SER A 753 47.67 3.65 4.06
CA SER A 753 46.27 3.95 3.71
C SER A 753 45.46 2.66 3.72
N MET A 754 44.74 2.37 4.80
CA MET A 754 43.93 1.16 4.93
C MET A 754 42.46 1.41 4.58
N ARG A 755 41.79 0.41 4.00
CA ARG A 755 40.32 0.33 3.97
C ARG A 755 39.85 -0.55 5.11
N LEU A 756 39.07 0.02 6.02
CA LEU A 756 38.51 -0.63 7.19
C LEU A 756 37.11 -1.18 6.85
N PRO A 757 36.93 -2.51 6.69
CA PRO A 757 35.62 -3.10 6.41
C PRO A 757 34.66 -2.93 7.60
N GLU A 758 33.41 -3.32 7.42
CA GLU A 758 32.43 -3.41 8.52
C GLU A 758 33.00 -4.25 9.68
N ASP A 759 32.78 -3.81 10.92
CA ASP A 759 33.39 -4.33 12.16
C ASP A 759 34.92 -4.32 12.24
N GLY A 760 35.61 -3.84 11.20
CA GLY A 760 37.05 -3.60 11.22
C GLY A 760 37.45 -2.60 12.30
N ARG A 761 38.61 -2.84 12.92
CA ARG A 761 39.20 -2.00 13.97
C ARG A 761 40.54 -1.40 13.54
N TRP A 762 40.81 -0.16 13.95
CA TRP A 762 42.07 0.56 13.70
C TRP A 762 42.48 1.35 14.95
N GLN A 763 43.77 1.30 15.31
CA GLN A 763 44.31 2.13 16.39
C GLN A 763 44.63 3.52 15.81
N LEU A 764 43.93 4.55 16.28
CA LEU A 764 44.15 5.93 15.85
C LEU A 764 45.35 6.54 16.57
N HIS A 765 46.19 7.24 15.80
CA HIS A 765 47.29 8.07 16.28
C HIS A 765 47.03 9.55 15.96
N HIS A 766 47.71 10.46 16.67
CA HIS A 766 47.55 11.91 16.43
C HIS A 766 47.90 12.25 14.97
N GLY A 767 46.96 12.88 14.26
CA GLY A 767 47.07 13.23 12.84
C GLY A 767 46.43 12.23 11.87
N ASP A 768 46.00 11.05 12.33
CA ASP A 768 45.30 10.08 11.49
C ASP A 768 44.01 10.68 10.89
N THR A 769 43.77 10.42 9.60
CA THR A 769 42.63 10.96 8.86
C THR A 769 41.63 9.87 8.51
N ILE A 770 40.42 9.96 9.05
CA ILE A 770 39.29 9.06 8.79
C ILE A 770 38.46 9.64 7.64
N ILE A 771 38.38 8.95 6.51
CA ILE A 771 37.74 9.42 5.27
C ILE A 771 36.49 8.58 4.96
N LEU A 772 35.35 9.26 4.86
CA LEU A 772 34.06 8.74 4.45
C LEU A 772 33.74 9.24 3.04
N ASN A 773 33.46 8.31 2.12
CA ASN A 773 33.00 8.63 0.77
C ASN A 773 31.47 8.61 0.78
N LEU A 774 30.86 9.79 0.85
CA LEU A 774 29.41 9.93 1.01
C LEU A 774 28.71 9.83 -0.35
N SER A 775 29.22 10.46 -1.41
CA SER A 775 28.69 10.27 -2.78
C SER A 775 29.73 10.52 -3.87
N LYS A 776 29.36 10.49 -5.16
CA LYS A 776 30.26 10.79 -6.29
C LYS A 776 30.83 12.21 -6.17
N GLY A 777 32.06 12.33 -5.66
CA GLY A 777 32.77 13.59 -5.49
C GLY A 777 32.54 14.28 -4.14
N SER A 778 31.66 13.75 -3.29
CA SER A 778 31.43 14.24 -1.93
C SER A 778 32.08 13.30 -0.91
N SER A 779 33.18 13.74 -0.33
CA SER A 779 33.83 13.12 0.82
C SER A 779 33.69 13.99 2.06
N MET A 780 33.63 13.33 3.20
CA MET A 780 33.91 13.92 4.51
C MET A 780 35.17 13.26 5.04
N TRP A 781 36.07 14.04 5.63
CA TRP A 781 37.21 13.53 6.37
C TRP A 781 37.20 14.09 7.79
N MET A 782 37.78 13.36 8.71
CA MET A 782 37.92 13.73 10.12
C MET A 782 39.37 13.50 10.52
N VAL A 783 40.11 14.56 10.80
CA VAL A 783 41.47 14.46 11.34
C VAL A 783 41.36 14.26 12.84
N PHE A 784 41.93 13.17 13.34
CA PHE A 784 41.99 12.88 14.77
C PHE A 784 43.18 13.62 15.40
N ARG A 785 42.92 14.36 16.48
CA ARG A 785 43.98 14.93 17.34
C ARG A 785 43.75 14.54 18.78
N GLU A 786 44.70 13.81 19.36
CA GLU A 786 44.80 13.68 20.81
C GLU A 786 45.20 15.03 21.44
N ILE A 787 44.60 15.35 22.59
CA ILE A 787 44.87 16.55 23.39
C ILE A 787 45.86 16.15 24.50
N MET A 788 47.09 16.64 24.41
CA MET A 788 48.20 16.21 25.28
C MET A 788 48.39 17.13 26.49
N ALA A 789 48.04 18.42 26.38
CA ALA A 789 48.10 19.38 27.46
C ALA A 789 46.83 20.24 27.54
N LYS A 790 46.50 20.76 28.75
CA LYS A 790 45.34 21.66 28.93
C LYS A 790 45.46 23.01 28.22
N GLU A 791 46.66 23.35 27.74
CA GLU A 791 46.93 24.57 26.97
C GLU A 791 46.53 24.42 25.49
N ASP A 792 46.44 23.19 24.97
CA ASP A 792 46.03 22.89 23.58
C ASP A 792 44.55 23.16 23.28
N VAL A 793 43.74 23.47 24.31
CA VAL A 793 42.27 23.64 24.23
C VAL A 793 41.87 25.08 23.81
N THR A 794 42.82 25.89 23.33
CA THR A 794 42.59 27.29 22.88
C THR A 794 42.37 27.42 21.37
N LEU A 795 41.38 26.68 20.85
CA LEU A 795 40.93 26.67 19.45
C LEU A 795 39.46 27.12 19.31
#